data_AF-A0A838ILA3-F1
#
_entry.id   AF-A0A838ILA3-F1
#
_cell.length_a   1.000
_cell.length_b   1.000
_cell.length_c   1.000
_cell.angle_alpha   90.00
_cell.angle_beta   90.00
_cell.angle_gamma   90.00
#
_symmetry.space_group_name_H-M   'P 1'
#
loop_
_entity.id
_entity.type
_entity.pdbx_description
1 polymer ?
#
loop_
_entity_poly.entity_id
_entity_poly.type
_entity_poly.pdbx_seq_one_letter_code
_entity_poly.pdbx_strand_id
1 'polypeptide(L)'
;MADAPSPNACGGQGVLHFNSAAANTGDPCGPCGDGHLSCDGLDDLQCTAASIEPCAQELCGGVECQPEEVCYDGNCFVSCSDDGECTPPSVCFNSMCVEDPCAVTSCDPNQACYDGSCFDTCNDDGDCTPPSICFNDKCVEDPCVVTSCDPTQACYVGSCFDTCNDDGDCTPPSICFNAMCVDDPCVVTSCDPTQACYVGSCFDTCNDDGDCTPPLVCYNNMCVGGDIICLDVQCPPGSTCVAGDCVLDDPCDSITCKEGKICRDGACFDECLETGCPDGSTCQPEGCVKDELLPPARFICETVGTVLVLDWEPSQTSDELIAYRVYEVVDGLPTVVLDEVDPTQTSYVISEVVDASVYYLVTAVYAVGTDEVESEPSNVGGCLPTEPSNLAVEVGDQGAALVFDNDSGPGIFFTYYAVYAAGRFDELGPQTKFSVLSVVCEADALQCGLRLEGLLPDTYYTAFVVTQNDVGTSSEPPVTGSYVEFLTTKGNVSQANHWFFGSRIGLDFSTGQPVAVTSAMVTSGGTAVMSGPDGKLLFYTNGGPPGNPAAIFGDDDAVMWPIVSGCSESLQAAIAIPLLGLDDHYVAFTTDCEANSFVNGSHYYVVAFEKEDGVGFNQQSVSGSVSDSGRGSVIDSGLVGLDFGGALAAVRHVNGEGYWIIMYSNRFSTFHTFLVSGSSFDQGRLVLEPGPDSTFDLGSTGHAAMIRLSPNKLRLALALNDNGYLFNFDPSTGIVSEPVELRMEIGAVEFSHDCKYLYVTRAEDGAKTGFKDLVRFNLLVWPLDAQDFGRTEAAGFGAMQRAPDGNIYVARDSADGYLGAITSVGKDREVFLDHGLHVEGYNGEPGLPNFPSDMVGVCKTK
;
A
#
# COMPACT_ATOMS: atom_id res chain seq x y z
N MET A 1 49.07 48.39 -18.66
CA MET A 1 47.67 48.27 -19.11
C MET A 1 47.65 47.11 -20.08
N ALA A 2 47.70 45.85 -19.64
CA ALA A 2 47.19 45.27 -18.39
C ALA A 2 45.67 45.47 -18.25
N ASP A 3 44.96 44.33 -18.29
CA ASP A 3 43.62 44.01 -17.76
C ASP A 3 42.41 44.72 -18.40
N ALA A 4 41.27 44.08 -18.70
CA ALA A 4 40.87 42.66 -18.74
C ALA A 4 39.62 42.51 -19.67
N PRO A 5 39.12 41.30 -19.97
CA PRO A 5 37.76 40.98 -19.45
C PRO A 5 37.44 39.49 -19.12
N SER A 6 36.74 39.32 -17.98
CA SER A 6 35.73 38.29 -17.60
C SER A 6 36.03 36.76 -17.55
N PRO A 7 35.37 35.98 -16.64
CA PRO A 7 35.86 34.66 -16.19
C PRO A 7 34.93 33.42 -16.43
N ASN A 8 35.47 32.19 -16.47
CA ASN A 8 34.78 30.88 -16.71
C ASN A 8 33.93 30.27 -15.59
N ALA A 9 32.98 30.96 -14.96
CA ALA A 9 31.95 30.22 -14.20
C ALA A 9 32.53 29.09 -13.28
N CYS A 10 33.63 29.30 -12.54
CA CYS A 10 34.08 30.59 -12.00
C CYS A 10 35.30 31.36 -12.63
N GLY A 11 36.18 30.81 -13.52
CA GLY A 11 37.61 31.22 -13.83
C GLY A 11 38.10 31.63 -15.28
N GLY A 12 38.51 30.77 -16.25
CA GLY A 12 38.78 31.06 -17.72
C GLY A 12 38.58 29.90 -18.77
N GLN A 13 37.91 30.14 -19.94
CA GLN A 13 37.23 29.14 -20.84
C GLN A 13 38.04 27.88 -21.28
N GLY A 14 37.44 26.68 -21.35
CA GLY A 14 38.07 25.44 -21.90
C GLY A 14 37.25 24.13 -21.73
N VAL A 15 37.72 23.01 -22.33
CA VAL A 15 37.15 21.65 -22.19
C VAL A 15 37.81 20.89 -21.03
N LEU A 16 37.05 20.10 -20.27
CA LEU A 16 37.51 19.37 -19.07
C LEU A 16 38.02 17.96 -19.38
N HIS A 17 38.94 17.48 -18.54
CA HIS A 17 39.64 16.21 -18.71
C HIS A 17 39.69 15.38 -17.41
N PHE A 18 39.44 14.08 -17.52
CA PHE A 18 39.65 13.07 -16.46
C PHE A 18 40.77 12.12 -16.90
N ASN A 19 41.75 11.86 -16.02
CA ASN A 19 42.95 11.05 -16.33
C ASN A 19 43.63 11.35 -17.68
N SER A 20 43.71 12.64 -18.06
CA SER A 20 44.27 13.15 -19.33
C SER A 20 43.45 12.87 -20.60
N ALA A 21 42.25 12.28 -20.51
CA ALA A 21 41.28 12.15 -21.60
C ALA A 21 40.07 13.09 -21.38
N ALA A 22 39.24 13.34 -22.39
CA ALA A 22 38.02 14.14 -22.20
C ALA A 22 36.95 13.28 -21.48
N ALA A 23 36.26 13.85 -20.48
CA ALA A 23 35.31 13.13 -19.62
C ALA A 23 33.97 12.83 -20.34
N ASN A 24 33.31 11.74 -19.95
CA ASN A 24 32.01 11.30 -20.51
C ASN A 24 30.98 11.00 -19.39
N THR A 25 29.72 10.79 -19.78
CA THR A 25 28.66 10.35 -18.87
C THR A 25 28.97 8.95 -18.33
N GLY A 26 29.24 8.85 -17.02
CA GLY A 26 29.60 7.60 -16.33
C GLY A 26 30.85 7.68 -15.46
N ASP A 27 31.66 8.74 -15.56
CA ASP A 27 32.82 8.96 -14.68
C ASP A 27 32.38 9.33 -13.23
N PRO A 28 33.12 8.91 -12.17
CA PRO A 28 32.62 8.89 -10.79
C PRO A 28 32.73 10.24 -10.09
N CYS A 29 31.80 11.16 -10.38
CA CYS A 29 31.68 12.44 -9.67
C CYS A 29 30.20 12.73 -9.37
N GLY A 30 29.90 13.33 -8.20
CA GLY A 30 28.53 13.69 -7.75
C GLY A 30 28.20 15.19 -7.87
N PRO A 31 26.91 15.59 -7.94
CA PRO A 31 26.51 16.97 -8.20
C PRO A 31 26.47 17.85 -6.94
N CYS A 32 26.88 19.11 -7.08
CA CYS A 32 26.41 20.20 -6.20
C CYS A 32 25.09 20.79 -6.75
N GLY A 33 24.29 21.42 -5.88
CA GLY A 33 22.88 21.76 -6.09
C GLY A 33 22.47 22.67 -7.26
N ASP A 34 23.41 23.12 -8.10
CA ASP A 34 23.15 23.85 -9.36
C ASP A 34 23.56 23.04 -10.62
N GLY A 35 23.93 21.77 -10.48
CA GLY A 35 23.94 20.80 -11.60
C GLY A 35 25.24 20.59 -12.39
N HIS A 36 26.43 20.56 -11.78
CA HIS A 36 27.62 19.86 -12.33
C HIS A 36 28.69 19.51 -11.25
N LEU A 37 29.78 18.83 -11.66
CA LEU A 37 30.57 17.86 -10.87
C LEU A 37 32.03 18.28 -10.52
N SER A 38 32.62 17.74 -9.44
CA SER A 38 34.08 17.80 -9.13
C SER A 38 34.55 16.72 -8.14
N CYS A 39 35.83 16.31 -8.19
CA CYS A 39 36.50 15.39 -7.24
C CYS A 39 37.93 15.83 -6.85
N ASP A 40 38.44 15.29 -5.74
CA ASP A 40 39.56 15.82 -4.93
C ASP A 40 40.99 15.38 -5.30
N GLY A 41 41.96 16.07 -4.68
CA GLY A 41 43.36 15.64 -4.57
C GLY A 41 43.77 15.45 -3.09
N LEU A 42 44.46 14.34 -2.81
CA LEU A 42 44.80 13.77 -1.49
C LEU A 42 45.45 14.73 -0.45
N ASP A 43 45.22 14.39 0.83
CA ASP A 43 45.92 14.84 2.06
C ASP A 43 45.59 16.23 2.66
N ASP A 44 44.34 16.50 3.07
CA ASP A 44 44.01 17.05 4.41
C ASP A 44 42.47 17.19 4.61
N LEU A 45 41.90 16.62 5.69
CA LEU A 45 40.51 16.89 6.07
C LEU A 45 40.35 16.92 7.61
N GLN A 46 40.55 18.12 8.16
CA GLN A 46 40.02 18.49 9.47
C GLN A 46 38.58 18.96 9.30
N CYS A 47 37.62 18.35 10.00
CA CYS A 47 36.22 18.73 9.93
C CYS A 47 36.01 20.16 10.48
N THR A 48 35.64 21.11 9.61
CA THR A 48 35.06 22.40 10.03
C THR A 48 33.56 22.41 9.77
N ALA A 49 32.78 22.70 10.81
CA ALA A 49 31.33 22.55 10.81
C ALA A 49 30.61 23.43 9.77
N ALA A 50 29.97 22.80 8.77
CA ALA A 50 28.84 23.32 7.99
C ALA A 50 28.15 22.25 7.10
N SER A 51 28.02 21.00 7.56
CA SER A 51 27.21 19.95 6.90
C SER A 51 26.87 18.87 7.94
N ILE A 52 25.58 18.58 8.14
CA ILE A 52 25.12 17.68 9.22
C ILE A 52 24.57 16.39 8.61
N GLU A 53 25.46 15.44 8.36
CA GLU A 53 25.19 14.02 8.47
C GLU A 53 26.37 13.41 9.26
N PRO A 54 26.13 12.63 10.32
CA PRO A 54 27.18 11.82 10.93
C PRO A 54 27.42 10.61 10.03
N CYS A 55 28.68 10.40 9.61
CA CYS A 55 29.05 9.26 8.77
C CYS A 55 28.64 7.95 9.44
N ALA A 56 27.69 7.23 8.86
CA ALA A 56 27.57 5.79 9.09
C ALA A 56 28.92 5.15 8.79
N GLN A 57 29.35 4.22 9.64
CA GLN A 57 30.66 3.60 9.49
C GLN A 57 30.64 2.73 8.22
N GLU A 58 31.27 3.20 7.14
CA GLU A 58 31.32 2.48 5.89
C GLU A 58 32.12 1.19 6.10
N LEU A 59 31.43 0.05 6.18
CA LEU A 59 32.06 -1.25 6.48
C LEU A 59 33.01 -1.71 5.35
N CYS A 60 32.85 -1.15 4.15
CA CYS A 60 33.75 -1.29 3.01
C CYS A 60 34.85 -0.21 2.94
N GLY A 61 34.87 0.74 3.87
CA GLY A 61 35.84 1.83 3.92
C GLY A 61 37.26 1.32 4.16
N GLY A 62 38.04 1.21 3.07
CA GLY A 62 39.40 0.66 3.07
C GLY A 62 39.51 -0.81 2.69
N VAL A 63 38.45 -1.44 2.19
CA VAL A 63 38.47 -2.82 1.65
C VAL A 63 38.77 -2.77 0.14
N GLU A 64 40.02 -3.05 -0.25
CA GLU A 64 40.42 -3.19 -1.65
C GLU A 64 40.10 -4.59 -2.20
N CYS A 65 38.96 -4.73 -2.88
CA CYS A 65 38.60 -5.95 -3.60
C CYS A 65 39.32 -6.07 -4.96
N GLN A 66 39.38 -7.28 -5.52
CA GLN A 66 39.92 -7.52 -6.86
C GLN A 66 38.99 -6.95 -7.95
N PRO A 67 39.49 -6.73 -9.18
CA PRO A 67 38.62 -6.48 -10.32
C PRO A 67 37.60 -7.63 -10.47
N GLU A 68 36.33 -7.28 -10.75
CA GLU A 68 35.17 -8.20 -10.79
C GLU A 68 34.60 -8.63 -9.41
N GLU A 69 35.16 -8.11 -8.31
CA GLU A 69 34.57 -8.23 -6.96
C GLU A 69 33.92 -6.91 -6.50
N VAL A 70 32.81 -7.01 -5.77
CA VAL A 70 32.11 -5.90 -5.11
C VAL A 70 32.21 -6.08 -3.60
N CYS A 71 32.52 -5.01 -2.87
CA CYS A 71 32.49 -5.06 -1.41
C CYS A 71 31.06 -4.99 -0.89
N TYR A 72 30.69 -5.95 -0.04
CA TYR A 72 29.44 -5.99 0.70
C TYR A 72 29.75 -6.35 2.15
N ASP A 73 29.26 -5.54 3.10
CA ASP A 73 29.44 -5.77 4.54
C ASP A 73 30.90 -6.06 4.97
N GLY A 74 31.85 -5.31 4.39
CA GLY A 74 33.29 -5.43 4.65
C GLY A 74 33.98 -6.65 4.03
N ASN A 75 33.29 -7.43 3.20
CA ASN A 75 33.82 -8.61 2.52
C ASN A 75 33.70 -8.45 0.99
N CYS A 76 34.63 -9.03 0.25
CA CYS A 76 34.64 -8.99 -1.21
C CYS A 76 33.93 -10.22 -1.79
N PHE A 77 32.94 -10.00 -2.64
CA PHE A 77 32.22 -11.05 -3.35
C PHE A 77 32.35 -10.86 -4.86
N VAL A 78 32.56 -11.95 -5.60
CA VAL A 78 32.45 -11.91 -7.07
C VAL A 78 31.00 -11.62 -7.43
N SER A 79 30.78 -10.60 -8.27
CA SER A 79 29.44 -10.30 -8.79
C SER A 79 29.02 -11.31 -9.84
N CYS A 80 27.74 -11.67 -9.87
CA CYS A 80 27.19 -12.63 -10.82
C CYS A 80 25.78 -12.27 -11.29
N SER A 81 25.40 -12.85 -12.43
CA SER A 81 24.07 -12.78 -13.04
C SER A 81 23.41 -14.16 -13.06
N ASP A 82 24.21 -15.23 -13.11
CA ASP A 82 23.82 -16.63 -12.99
C ASP A 82 24.97 -17.47 -12.39
N ASP A 83 24.66 -18.72 -12.00
CA ASP A 83 25.61 -19.65 -11.35
C ASP A 83 26.88 -19.93 -12.18
N GLY A 84 26.82 -19.77 -13.50
CA GLY A 84 27.94 -20.00 -14.42
C GLY A 84 29.04 -18.93 -14.32
N GLU A 85 28.75 -17.78 -13.73
CA GLU A 85 29.72 -16.72 -13.42
C GLU A 85 30.44 -16.98 -12.09
N CYS A 86 29.92 -17.88 -11.25
CA CYS A 86 30.53 -18.26 -9.98
C CYS A 86 31.53 -19.41 -10.12
N THR A 87 32.60 -19.37 -9.31
CA THR A 87 33.55 -20.49 -9.23
C THR A 87 32.99 -21.56 -8.29
N PRO A 88 32.74 -22.80 -8.73
CA PRO A 88 32.23 -23.86 -7.85
C PRO A 88 33.20 -24.09 -6.67
N PRO A 89 32.70 -24.22 -5.42
CA PRO A 89 31.34 -24.59 -5.02
C PRO A 89 30.33 -23.43 -4.84
N SER A 90 30.63 -22.20 -5.26
CA SER A 90 29.70 -21.08 -5.10
C SER A 90 28.58 -21.05 -6.14
N VAL A 91 27.41 -20.53 -5.74
CA VAL A 91 26.23 -20.26 -6.57
C VAL A 91 25.87 -18.78 -6.54
N CYS A 92 25.11 -18.32 -7.52
CA CYS A 92 24.73 -16.92 -7.64
C CYS A 92 23.46 -16.61 -6.85
N PHE A 93 23.60 -15.85 -5.77
CA PHE A 93 22.48 -15.43 -4.92
C PHE A 93 22.48 -13.92 -4.74
N ASN A 94 21.38 -13.25 -5.09
CA ASN A 94 21.27 -11.78 -5.08
C ASN A 94 22.47 -11.07 -5.75
N SER A 95 22.85 -11.58 -6.94
CA SER A 95 23.98 -11.10 -7.74
C SER A 95 25.37 -11.19 -7.09
N MET A 96 25.53 -12.03 -6.07
CA MET A 96 26.81 -12.33 -5.43
C MET A 96 27.07 -13.83 -5.42
N CYS A 97 28.31 -14.23 -5.66
CA CYS A 97 28.73 -15.62 -5.50
C CYS A 97 28.88 -15.97 -4.01
N VAL A 98 27.96 -16.77 -3.49
CA VAL A 98 27.99 -17.30 -2.12
C VAL A 98 28.33 -18.79 -2.16
N GLU A 99 29.03 -19.34 -1.15
CA GLU A 99 29.22 -20.79 -1.06
C GLU A 99 27.86 -21.48 -0.90
N ASP A 100 27.53 -22.42 -1.79
CA ASP A 100 26.33 -23.23 -1.64
C ASP A 100 26.47 -24.13 -0.40
N PRO A 101 25.59 -24.00 0.62
CA PRO A 101 25.59 -24.90 1.77
C PRO A 101 25.46 -26.38 1.37
N CYS A 102 24.84 -26.64 0.21
CA CYS A 102 24.65 -27.98 -0.33
C CYS A 102 25.87 -28.53 -1.09
N ALA A 103 26.75 -27.68 -1.63
CA ALA A 103 27.94 -28.14 -2.37
C ALA A 103 29.03 -28.76 -1.48
N VAL A 104 29.00 -28.50 -0.16
CA VAL A 104 29.81 -29.21 0.85
C VAL A 104 29.06 -30.35 1.54
N THR A 105 27.75 -30.47 1.30
CA THR A 105 26.85 -31.42 1.98
C THR A 105 26.62 -32.66 1.12
N SER A 106 27.36 -33.72 1.43
CA SER A 106 27.24 -35.02 0.74
C SER A 106 26.00 -35.79 1.19
N CYS A 107 24.85 -35.51 0.57
CA CYS A 107 23.63 -36.31 0.76
C CYS A 107 23.71 -37.69 0.08
N ASP A 108 22.89 -38.64 0.54
CA ASP A 108 22.79 -39.97 -0.09
C ASP A 108 22.09 -39.88 -1.47
N PRO A 109 22.26 -40.86 -2.39
CA PRO A 109 21.77 -40.78 -3.77
C PRO A 109 20.26 -40.63 -3.98
N ASN A 110 19.47 -40.75 -2.91
CA ASN A 110 18.00 -40.60 -2.90
C ASN A 110 17.55 -39.36 -2.10
N GLN A 111 18.50 -38.49 -1.74
CA GLN A 111 18.26 -37.31 -0.92
C GLN A 111 18.60 -36.04 -1.70
N ALA A 112 17.76 -35.03 -1.56
CA ALA A 112 18.05 -33.68 -2.01
C ALA A 112 18.56 -32.86 -0.81
N CYS A 113 19.59 -32.07 -1.04
CA CYS A 113 20.01 -31.07 -0.07
C CYS A 113 19.12 -29.83 -0.19
N TYR A 114 18.65 -29.33 0.95
CA TYR A 114 18.01 -28.04 1.08
C TYR A 114 18.64 -27.32 2.28
N ASP A 115 19.20 -26.13 2.06
CA ASP A 115 19.81 -25.28 3.10
C ASP A 115 20.82 -26.03 4.00
N GLY A 116 21.74 -26.78 3.37
CA GLY A 116 22.77 -27.56 4.05
C GLY A 116 22.28 -28.81 4.79
N SER A 117 21.00 -29.19 4.65
CA SER A 117 20.40 -30.38 5.26
C SER A 117 19.87 -31.35 4.22
N CYS A 118 20.09 -32.65 4.41
CA CYS A 118 19.64 -33.70 3.49
C CYS A 118 18.24 -34.19 3.85
N PHE A 119 17.34 -34.21 2.88
CA PHE A 119 15.98 -34.75 3.01
C PHE A 119 15.75 -35.83 1.97
N ASP A 120 15.10 -36.93 2.37
CA ASP A 120 14.59 -37.92 1.40
C ASP A 120 13.55 -37.21 0.52
N THR A 121 13.70 -37.33 -0.80
CA THR A 121 12.73 -36.77 -1.77
C THR A 121 11.54 -37.68 -1.93
N CYS A 122 10.34 -37.11 -2.05
CA CYS A 122 9.09 -37.86 -2.20
C CYS A 122 8.15 -37.20 -3.21
N ASN A 123 7.17 -37.95 -3.71
CA ASN A 123 6.02 -37.44 -4.45
C ASN A 123 4.71 -37.74 -3.70
N ASP A 124 4.69 -38.79 -2.88
CA ASP A 124 3.63 -39.12 -1.94
C ASP A 124 4.20 -39.72 -0.64
N ASP A 125 3.35 -39.85 0.39
CA ASP A 125 3.75 -40.37 1.71
C ASP A 125 4.36 -41.78 1.68
N GLY A 126 4.10 -42.56 0.62
CA GLY A 126 4.64 -43.91 0.43
C GLY A 126 6.12 -43.93 0.04
N ASP A 127 6.66 -42.83 -0.45
CA ASP A 127 8.10 -42.64 -0.66
C ASP A 127 8.85 -42.40 0.66
N CYS A 128 8.14 -41.97 1.72
CA CYS A 128 8.73 -41.64 3.02
C CYS A 128 8.79 -42.82 3.98
N THR A 129 9.84 -42.86 4.81
CA THR A 129 9.95 -43.86 5.87
C THR A 129 9.07 -43.43 7.07
N PRO A 130 8.04 -44.21 7.49
CA PRO A 130 7.22 -43.85 8.63
C PRO A 130 8.08 -43.70 9.90
N PRO A 131 7.94 -42.62 10.70
CA PRO A 131 6.76 -41.75 10.81
C PRO A 131 6.70 -40.52 9.88
N SER A 132 7.56 -40.41 8.87
CA SER A 132 7.55 -39.24 7.99
C SER A 132 6.45 -39.28 6.90
N ILE A 133 5.95 -38.10 6.55
CA ILE A 133 5.00 -37.83 5.44
C ILE A 133 5.67 -36.95 4.38
N CYS A 134 5.08 -36.90 3.18
CA CYS A 134 5.56 -36.10 2.08
C CYS A 134 4.97 -34.69 2.10
N PHE A 135 5.83 -33.66 2.19
CA PHE A 135 5.43 -32.27 2.19
C PHE A 135 6.38 -31.44 1.33
N ASN A 136 5.86 -30.80 0.27
CA ASN A 136 6.63 -30.03 -0.71
C ASN A 136 7.88 -30.80 -1.20
N ASP A 137 7.63 -32.01 -1.73
CA ASP A 137 8.60 -32.96 -2.28
C ASP A 137 9.67 -33.50 -1.30
N LYS A 138 9.46 -33.30 0.01
CA LYS A 138 10.40 -33.71 1.07
C LYS A 138 9.71 -34.56 2.14
N CYS A 139 10.40 -35.59 2.63
CA CYS A 139 9.96 -36.33 3.80
C CYS A 139 10.24 -35.54 5.08
N VAL A 140 9.17 -35.21 5.82
CA VAL A 140 9.20 -34.55 7.14
C VAL A 140 8.48 -35.41 8.17
N GLU A 141 8.88 -35.39 9.45
CA GLU A 141 8.16 -36.13 10.49
C GLU A 141 6.70 -35.65 10.58
N ASP A 142 5.74 -36.57 10.56
CA ASP A 142 4.32 -36.25 10.69
C ASP A 142 4.05 -35.60 12.08
N PRO A 143 3.58 -34.33 12.14
CA PRO A 143 3.23 -33.68 13.39
C PRO A 143 2.18 -34.46 14.19
N CYS A 144 1.36 -35.28 13.54
CA CYS A 144 0.35 -36.11 14.18
C CYS A 144 0.90 -37.35 14.89
N VAL A 145 2.16 -37.74 14.69
CA VAL A 145 2.77 -38.90 15.38
C VAL A 145 3.14 -38.57 16.83
N VAL A 146 3.37 -37.29 17.16
CA VAL A 146 3.58 -36.82 18.54
C VAL A 146 2.30 -36.29 19.21
N THR A 147 1.24 -36.06 18.43
CA THR A 147 -0.04 -35.54 18.93
C THR A 147 -1.02 -36.66 19.29
N SER A 148 -1.30 -36.85 20.58
CA SER A 148 -2.27 -37.86 21.04
C SER A 148 -3.69 -37.29 21.13
N CYS A 149 -4.51 -37.54 20.10
CA CYS A 149 -5.93 -37.19 20.10
C CYS A 149 -6.80 -38.24 20.82
N ASP A 150 -8.04 -37.87 21.18
CA ASP A 150 -9.04 -38.81 21.71
C ASP A 150 -9.46 -39.83 20.62
N PRO A 151 -9.84 -41.07 20.97
CA PRO A 151 -10.40 -42.03 20.00
C PRO A 151 -11.58 -41.57 19.13
N THR A 152 -12.26 -40.45 19.45
CA THR A 152 -13.29 -39.82 18.59
C THR A 152 -12.77 -38.68 17.71
N GLN A 153 -11.46 -38.45 17.70
CA GLN A 153 -10.82 -37.32 17.03
C GLN A 153 -9.81 -37.78 15.97
N ALA A 154 -9.75 -37.05 14.86
CA ALA A 154 -8.68 -37.15 13.89
C ALA A 154 -7.63 -36.08 14.18
N CYS A 155 -6.35 -36.43 14.00
CA CYS A 155 -5.30 -35.42 13.94
C CYS A 155 -5.16 -34.91 12.51
N TYR A 156 -5.07 -33.58 12.36
CA TYR A 156 -4.74 -32.91 11.11
C TYR A 156 -3.70 -31.83 11.40
N VAL A 157 -2.52 -31.94 10.76
CA VAL A 157 -1.38 -31.00 10.89
C VAL A 157 -1.04 -30.70 12.37
N GLY A 158 -1.01 -31.74 13.21
CA GLY A 158 -0.65 -31.63 14.63
C GLY A 158 -1.75 -31.17 15.58
N SER A 159 -2.97 -30.90 15.09
CA SER A 159 -4.15 -30.50 15.87
C SER A 159 -5.25 -31.56 15.84
N CYS A 160 -5.99 -31.72 16.94
CA CYS A 160 -7.07 -32.70 17.06
C CYS A 160 -8.44 -32.10 16.76
N PHE A 161 -9.20 -32.73 15.87
CA PHE A 161 -10.56 -32.33 15.49
C PHE A 161 -11.54 -33.48 15.70
N ASP A 162 -12.73 -33.17 16.21
CA ASP A 162 -13.82 -34.16 16.29
C ASP A 162 -14.24 -34.57 14.87
N THR A 163 -14.39 -35.87 14.62
CA THR A 163 -14.80 -36.37 13.29
C THR A 163 -16.31 -36.35 13.12
N CYS A 164 -16.80 -35.97 11.94
CA CYS A 164 -18.22 -35.84 11.63
C CYS A 164 -18.57 -36.43 10.25
N ASN A 165 -19.85 -36.69 10.01
CA ASN A 165 -20.41 -37.03 8.70
C ASN A 165 -21.43 -35.99 8.22
N ASP A 166 -22.10 -35.31 9.16
CA ASP A 166 -22.95 -34.15 8.94
C ASP A 166 -22.88 -33.20 10.15
N ASP A 167 -23.43 -31.98 10.02
CA ASP A 167 -23.38 -30.94 11.05
C ASP A 167 -24.00 -31.37 12.39
N GLY A 168 -24.86 -32.40 12.40
CA GLY A 168 -25.48 -32.94 13.61
C GLY A 168 -24.54 -33.78 14.46
N ASP A 169 -23.40 -34.22 13.92
CA ASP A 169 -22.31 -34.84 14.69
C ASP A 169 -21.47 -33.79 15.44
N CYS A 170 -21.53 -32.50 15.03
CA CYS A 170 -20.77 -31.41 15.62
C CYS A 170 -21.53 -30.70 16.75
N THR A 171 -20.79 -30.13 17.71
CA THR A 171 -21.38 -29.31 18.77
C THR A 171 -21.52 -27.87 18.26
N PRO A 172 -22.74 -27.28 18.17
CA PRO A 172 -22.89 -25.90 17.70
C PRO A 172 -22.08 -24.92 18.55
N PRO A 173 -21.36 -23.95 17.95
CA PRO A 173 -21.54 -23.43 16.58
C PRO A 173 -20.78 -24.17 15.46
N SER A 174 -20.09 -25.27 15.73
CA SER A 174 -19.29 -25.97 14.71
C SER A 174 -20.14 -26.74 13.70
N ILE A 175 -19.71 -26.74 12.43
CA ILE A 175 -20.28 -27.47 11.28
C ILE A 175 -19.32 -28.55 10.78
N CYS A 176 -19.83 -29.48 9.98
CA CYS A 176 -19.04 -30.56 9.42
C CYS A 176 -18.41 -30.19 8.07
N PHE A 177 -17.09 -30.00 8.06
CA PHE A 177 -16.33 -29.68 6.85
C PHE A 177 -15.22 -30.71 6.64
N ASN A 178 -15.19 -31.36 5.47
CA ASN A 178 -14.23 -32.42 5.14
C ASN A 178 -14.10 -33.51 6.24
N ALA A 179 -15.24 -33.93 6.79
CA ALA A 179 -15.38 -34.90 7.88
C ALA A 179 -14.74 -34.48 9.23
N MET A 180 -14.47 -33.19 9.43
CA MET A 180 -14.01 -32.60 10.68
C MET A 180 -14.98 -31.52 11.16
N CYS A 181 -15.22 -31.43 12.47
CA CYS A 181 -15.95 -30.32 13.05
C CYS A 181 -15.05 -29.07 13.08
N VAL A 182 -15.48 -28.02 12.39
CA VAL A 182 -14.85 -26.70 12.37
C VAL A 182 -15.89 -25.65 12.75
N ASP A 183 -15.48 -24.58 13.43
CA ASP A 183 -16.42 -23.51 13.80
C ASP A 183 -17.03 -22.87 12.56
N ASP A 184 -18.35 -22.71 12.52
CA ASP A 184 -19.05 -22.11 11.38
C ASP A 184 -18.61 -20.65 11.21
N PRO A 185 -17.87 -20.30 10.14
CA PRO A 185 -17.42 -18.94 9.93
C PRO A 185 -18.60 -17.97 9.71
N CYS A 186 -19.79 -18.47 9.36
CA CYS A 186 -20.99 -17.64 9.24
C CYS A 186 -21.64 -17.23 10.57
N VAL A 187 -21.21 -17.78 11.71
CA VAL A 187 -21.71 -17.35 13.04
C VAL A 187 -21.15 -15.99 13.45
N VAL A 188 -20.01 -15.58 12.88
CA VAL A 188 -19.37 -14.26 13.10
C VAL A 188 -19.49 -13.31 11.91
N THR A 189 -19.86 -13.80 10.72
CA THR A 189 -20.02 -12.98 9.50
C THR A 189 -21.42 -12.34 9.44
N SER A 190 -21.48 -11.02 9.63
CA SER A 190 -22.71 -10.23 9.50
C SER A 190 -22.94 -9.74 8.06
N CYS A 191 -23.78 -10.44 7.30
CA CYS A 191 -24.18 -10.02 5.95
C CYS A 191 -25.34 -9.01 5.94
N ASP A 192 -25.53 -8.31 4.82
CA ASP A 192 -26.70 -7.44 4.61
C ASP A 192 -28.01 -8.27 4.66
N PRO A 193 -29.15 -7.72 5.11
CA PRO A 193 -30.46 -8.38 5.00
C PRO A 193 -30.85 -8.95 3.62
N THR A 194 -30.23 -8.52 2.52
CA THR A 194 -30.43 -9.12 1.17
C THR A 194 -29.40 -10.20 0.81
N GLN A 195 -28.49 -10.55 1.71
CA GLN A 195 -27.38 -11.48 1.49
C GLN A 195 -27.46 -12.71 2.38
N ALA A 196 -26.96 -13.84 1.88
CA ALA A 196 -26.74 -15.06 2.65
C ALA A 196 -25.25 -15.23 2.91
N CYS A 197 -24.88 -15.66 4.12
CA CYS A 197 -23.52 -16.11 4.37
C CYS A 197 -23.34 -17.56 3.90
N TYR A 198 -22.24 -17.82 3.20
CA TYR A 198 -21.77 -19.16 2.88
C TYR A 198 -20.25 -19.21 3.07
N VAL A 199 -19.79 -20.12 3.93
CA VAL A 199 -18.36 -20.31 4.29
C VAL A 199 -17.65 -18.99 4.64
N GLY A 200 -18.30 -18.16 5.47
CA GLY A 200 -17.75 -16.90 5.97
C GLY A 200 -17.81 -15.72 4.99
N SER A 201 -18.34 -15.90 3.78
CA SER A 201 -18.49 -14.86 2.76
C SER A 201 -19.97 -14.56 2.48
N CYS A 202 -20.28 -13.29 2.19
CA CYS A 202 -21.64 -12.84 1.91
C CYS A 202 -21.93 -12.84 0.41
N PHE A 203 -23.02 -13.48 0.01
CA PHE A 203 -23.49 -13.55 -1.38
C PHE A 203 -24.90 -12.95 -1.49
N ASP A 204 -25.15 -12.18 -2.54
CA ASP A 204 -26.49 -11.64 -2.82
C ASP A 204 -27.50 -12.77 -3.03
N THR A 205 -28.67 -12.65 -2.40
CA THR A 205 -29.73 -13.65 -2.56
C THR A 205 -30.51 -13.45 -3.85
N CYS A 206 -30.87 -14.54 -4.52
CA CYS A 206 -31.53 -14.53 -5.83
C CYS A 206 -32.60 -15.62 -5.93
N ASN A 207 -33.50 -15.48 -6.90
CA ASN A 207 -34.48 -16.50 -7.28
C ASN A 207 -34.27 -16.97 -8.72
N ASP A 208 -33.76 -16.10 -9.59
CA ASP A 208 -33.28 -16.43 -10.94
C ASP A 208 -32.09 -15.54 -11.35
N ASP A 209 -31.46 -15.84 -12.48
CA ASP A 209 -30.25 -15.16 -12.96
C ASP A 209 -30.45 -13.65 -13.20
N GLY A 210 -31.69 -13.18 -13.36
CA GLY A 210 -32.01 -11.76 -13.53
C GLY A 210 -31.90 -10.93 -12.24
N ASP A 211 -31.88 -11.59 -11.08
CA ASP A 211 -31.58 -10.95 -9.79
C ASP A 211 -30.06 -10.69 -9.63
N CYS A 212 -29.22 -11.35 -10.42
CA CYS A 212 -27.76 -11.27 -10.33
C CYS A 212 -27.16 -10.29 -11.34
N THR A 213 -26.09 -9.58 -10.96
CA THR A 213 -25.34 -8.73 -11.89
C THR A 213 -24.47 -9.60 -12.81
N PRO A 214 -24.62 -9.54 -14.15
CA PRO A 214 -23.77 -10.33 -15.06
C PRO A 214 -22.29 -10.01 -14.84
N PRO A 215 -21.38 -11.01 -14.78
CA PRO A 215 -21.55 -12.39 -15.23
C PRO A 215 -22.01 -13.40 -14.16
N LEU A 216 -22.53 -12.96 -13.01
CA LEU A 216 -23.04 -13.86 -11.97
C LEU A 216 -24.37 -14.50 -12.37
N VAL A 217 -24.62 -15.71 -11.90
CA VAL A 217 -25.87 -16.48 -12.11
C VAL A 217 -26.39 -17.02 -10.78
N CYS A 218 -27.67 -17.40 -10.73
CA CYS A 218 -28.33 -17.78 -9.49
C CYS A 218 -28.21 -19.28 -9.20
N TYR A 219 -27.48 -19.63 -8.13
CA TYR A 219 -27.29 -21.01 -7.70
C TYR A 219 -27.59 -21.17 -6.21
N ASN A 220 -28.46 -22.12 -5.85
CA ASN A 220 -28.91 -22.34 -4.46
C ASN A 220 -29.40 -21.07 -3.73
N ASN A 221 -30.07 -20.17 -4.46
CA ASN A 221 -30.54 -18.86 -4.03
C ASN A 221 -29.42 -17.83 -3.72
N MET A 222 -28.23 -18.02 -4.27
CA MET A 222 -27.08 -17.10 -4.15
C MET A 222 -26.52 -16.75 -5.53
N CYS A 223 -26.14 -15.48 -5.74
CA CYS A 223 -25.44 -15.06 -6.95
C CYS A 223 -23.97 -15.49 -6.89
N VAL A 224 -23.56 -16.40 -7.79
CA VAL A 224 -22.20 -16.95 -7.85
C VAL A 224 -21.61 -16.82 -9.26
N GLY A 225 -20.27 -16.82 -9.35
CA GLY A 225 -19.58 -16.90 -10.63
C GLY A 225 -19.74 -18.28 -11.27
N GLY A 226 -19.86 -18.34 -12.60
CA GLY A 226 -20.14 -19.59 -13.33
C GLY A 226 -19.13 -20.72 -13.08
N ASP A 227 -17.89 -20.40 -12.71
CA ASP A 227 -16.83 -21.36 -12.41
C ASP A 227 -17.08 -22.13 -11.10
N ILE A 228 -17.75 -21.51 -10.12
CA ILE A 228 -18.05 -22.11 -8.80
C ILE A 228 -19.04 -23.28 -8.94
N ILE A 229 -19.95 -23.20 -9.92
CA ILE A 229 -21.01 -24.20 -10.13
C ILE A 229 -20.43 -25.54 -10.61
N CYS A 230 -19.22 -25.54 -11.18
CA CYS A 230 -18.59 -26.74 -11.70
C CYS A 230 -17.74 -27.52 -10.67
N LEU A 231 -17.59 -27.06 -9.42
CA LEU A 231 -16.79 -27.75 -8.39
C LEU A 231 -17.25 -29.19 -8.11
N ASP A 232 -18.56 -29.44 -8.13
CA ASP A 232 -19.17 -30.76 -7.83
C ASP A 232 -19.62 -31.53 -9.08
N VAL A 233 -19.39 -31.01 -10.30
CA VAL A 233 -19.96 -31.57 -11.55
C VAL A 233 -18.96 -32.50 -12.24
N GLN A 234 -19.11 -33.81 -12.01
CA GLN A 234 -18.35 -34.87 -12.69
C GLN A 234 -18.88 -35.11 -14.13
N CYS A 235 -18.26 -34.48 -15.13
CA CYS A 235 -18.64 -34.67 -16.53
C CYS A 235 -18.08 -35.96 -17.17
N PRO A 236 -18.82 -36.59 -18.11
CA PRO A 236 -18.32 -37.72 -18.90
C PRO A 236 -17.07 -37.37 -19.74
N PRO A 237 -16.21 -38.36 -20.08
CA PRO A 237 -15.07 -38.13 -20.97
C PRO A 237 -15.50 -37.58 -22.34
N GLY A 238 -14.88 -36.49 -22.78
CA GLY A 238 -15.27 -35.76 -24.01
C GLY A 238 -16.32 -34.66 -23.77
N SER A 239 -16.52 -34.23 -22.52
CA SER A 239 -17.34 -33.07 -22.17
C SER A 239 -16.74 -32.29 -21.00
N THR A 240 -16.89 -30.97 -21.07
CA THR A 240 -16.45 -30.00 -20.07
C THR A 240 -17.67 -29.39 -19.36
N CYS A 241 -17.57 -29.10 -18.06
CA CYS A 241 -18.62 -28.39 -17.34
C CYS A 241 -18.58 -26.90 -17.70
N VAL A 242 -19.72 -26.33 -18.09
CA VAL A 242 -19.92 -24.88 -18.28
C VAL A 242 -21.23 -24.49 -17.61
N ALA A 243 -21.16 -23.58 -16.64
CA ALA A 243 -22.32 -23.11 -15.86
C ALA A 243 -23.18 -24.23 -15.21
N GLY A 244 -22.55 -25.35 -14.84
CA GLY A 244 -23.20 -26.50 -14.22
C GLY A 244 -23.69 -27.61 -15.17
N ASP A 245 -23.69 -27.36 -16.48
CA ASP A 245 -24.05 -28.36 -17.50
C ASP A 245 -22.80 -28.96 -18.18
N CYS A 246 -22.82 -30.27 -18.43
CA CYS A 246 -21.77 -30.95 -19.18
C CYS A 246 -21.99 -30.80 -20.69
N VAL A 247 -21.19 -29.97 -21.34
CA VAL A 247 -21.21 -29.74 -22.79
C VAL A 247 -20.09 -30.51 -23.48
N LEU A 248 -20.40 -31.16 -24.62
CA LEU A 248 -19.41 -31.95 -25.38
C LEU A 248 -18.30 -31.04 -25.95
N ASP A 249 -17.06 -31.53 -25.90
CA ASP A 249 -15.88 -30.76 -26.33
C ASP A 249 -15.85 -30.50 -27.85
N ASP A 250 -16.54 -31.36 -28.64
CA ASP A 250 -16.90 -31.08 -30.04
C ASP A 250 -18.43 -31.23 -30.24
N PRO A 251 -19.18 -30.13 -30.46
CA PRO A 251 -20.63 -30.18 -30.67
C PRO A 251 -21.05 -30.76 -32.03
N CYS A 252 -20.12 -31.00 -32.96
CA CYS A 252 -20.40 -31.57 -34.29
C CYS A 252 -20.26 -33.10 -34.36
N ASP A 253 -19.66 -33.75 -33.35
CA ASP A 253 -19.33 -35.19 -33.36
C ASP A 253 -20.57 -36.13 -33.45
N SER A 254 -21.77 -35.59 -33.21
CA SER A 254 -23.05 -36.30 -33.35
C SER A 254 -23.93 -35.83 -34.52
N ILE A 255 -23.47 -34.86 -35.33
CA ILE A 255 -24.29 -34.18 -36.33
C ILE A 255 -23.89 -34.57 -37.76
N THR A 256 -24.76 -35.36 -38.41
CA THR A 256 -24.62 -35.67 -39.84
C THR A 256 -25.37 -34.64 -40.70
N CYS A 257 -24.64 -33.70 -41.29
CA CYS A 257 -25.20 -32.74 -42.23
C CYS A 257 -25.61 -33.40 -43.56
N LYS A 258 -26.56 -32.79 -44.28
CA LYS A 258 -27.00 -33.24 -45.61
C LYS A 258 -25.95 -32.88 -46.67
N GLU A 259 -25.98 -33.62 -47.79
CA GLU A 259 -25.15 -33.38 -48.98
C GLU A 259 -25.17 -31.89 -49.37
N GLY A 260 -23.99 -31.26 -49.46
CA GLY A 260 -23.81 -29.81 -49.69
C GLY A 260 -23.72 -28.92 -48.44
N LYS A 261 -23.61 -29.49 -47.22
CA LYS A 261 -23.45 -28.75 -45.96
C LYS A 261 -22.36 -29.30 -45.05
N ILE A 262 -21.66 -28.42 -44.33
CA ILE A 262 -20.65 -28.75 -43.31
C ILE A 262 -21.12 -28.37 -41.90
N CYS A 263 -20.69 -29.09 -40.86
CA CYS A 263 -21.00 -28.76 -39.47
C CYS A 263 -19.97 -27.78 -38.89
N ARG A 264 -20.43 -26.77 -38.15
CA ARG A 264 -19.63 -25.95 -37.25
C ARG A 264 -20.48 -25.54 -36.06
N ASP A 265 -19.93 -25.48 -34.86
CA ASP A 265 -20.61 -24.98 -33.65
C ASP A 265 -21.97 -25.67 -33.37
N GLY A 266 -22.11 -26.95 -33.75
CA GLY A 266 -23.36 -27.70 -33.62
C GLY A 266 -24.43 -27.43 -34.70
N ALA A 267 -24.10 -26.74 -35.80
CA ALA A 267 -25.05 -26.38 -36.87
C ALA A 267 -24.49 -26.61 -38.29
N CYS A 268 -25.38 -26.84 -39.27
CA CYS A 268 -25.02 -27.17 -40.66
C CYS A 268 -25.11 -25.98 -41.63
N PHE A 269 -23.98 -25.53 -42.17
CA PHE A 269 -23.84 -24.37 -43.08
C PHE A 269 -23.62 -24.77 -44.55
N ASP A 270 -23.97 -23.89 -45.50
CA ASP A 270 -23.93 -24.14 -46.96
C ASP A 270 -22.57 -23.81 -47.65
N GLU A 271 -22.31 -24.47 -48.77
CA GLU A 271 -21.03 -24.58 -49.50
C GLU A 271 -20.52 -23.30 -50.23
N CYS A 272 -21.14 -22.11 -50.07
CA CYS A 272 -20.72 -20.91 -50.82
C CYS A 272 -19.30 -20.41 -50.46
N LEU A 273 -18.84 -20.74 -49.25
CA LEU A 273 -17.55 -20.31 -48.70
C LEU A 273 -16.34 -20.97 -49.41
N GLU A 274 -16.54 -22.06 -50.15
CA GLU A 274 -15.45 -22.73 -50.90
C GLU A 274 -15.53 -22.53 -52.42
N THR A 275 -16.70 -22.19 -52.98
CA THR A 275 -16.92 -22.10 -54.44
C THR A 275 -16.90 -20.69 -55.01
N GLY A 276 -17.07 -19.67 -54.17
CA GLY A 276 -17.05 -18.25 -54.57
C GLY A 276 -18.32 -17.78 -55.29
N CYS A 277 -18.55 -16.48 -55.27
CA CYS A 277 -19.64 -15.82 -55.99
C CYS A 277 -19.18 -15.33 -57.39
N PRO A 278 -20.11 -15.13 -58.34
CA PRO A 278 -19.80 -14.49 -59.62
C PRO A 278 -19.26 -13.06 -59.45
N ASP A 279 -18.41 -12.61 -60.38
CA ASP A 279 -17.81 -11.28 -60.38
C ASP A 279 -18.84 -10.16 -60.12
N GLY A 280 -18.55 -9.30 -59.14
CA GLY A 280 -19.46 -8.23 -58.69
C GLY A 280 -20.54 -8.67 -57.70
N SER A 281 -20.31 -9.74 -56.93
CA SER A 281 -21.18 -10.14 -55.82
C SER A 281 -20.46 -10.85 -54.67
N THR A 282 -20.91 -10.61 -53.44
CA THR A 282 -20.36 -11.13 -52.18
C THR A 282 -21.32 -12.13 -51.52
N CYS A 283 -20.82 -13.23 -50.91
CA CYS A 283 -21.72 -14.19 -50.23
C CYS A 283 -22.19 -13.65 -48.86
N GLN A 284 -23.51 -13.61 -48.68
CA GLN A 284 -24.19 -13.31 -47.42
C GLN A 284 -25.06 -14.52 -46.98
N PRO A 285 -25.65 -14.52 -45.77
CA PRO A 285 -26.44 -15.67 -45.26
C PRO A 285 -27.62 -16.11 -46.14
N GLU A 286 -28.10 -15.26 -47.06
CA GLU A 286 -29.17 -15.59 -48.01
C GLU A 286 -28.68 -15.91 -49.44
N GLY A 287 -27.36 -15.87 -49.69
CA GLY A 287 -26.72 -16.15 -50.99
C GLY A 287 -25.81 -15.02 -51.48
N CYS A 288 -25.40 -15.07 -52.75
CA CYS A 288 -24.59 -14.01 -53.38
C CYS A 288 -25.42 -12.74 -53.63
N VAL A 289 -24.98 -11.60 -53.09
CA VAL A 289 -25.62 -10.29 -53.23
C VAL A 289 -24.70 -9.37 -54.04
N LYS A 290 -25.27 -8.57 -54.96
CA LYS A 290 -24.50 -7.69 -55.85
C LYS A 290 -23.82 -6.57 -55.07
N ASP A 291 -22.55 -6.30 -55.36
CA ASP A 291 -21.74 -5.34 -54.60
C ASP A 291 -22.23 -3.89 -54.76
N GLU A 292 -22.14 -3.13 -53.67
CA GLU A 292 -22.47 -1.70 -53.58
C GLU A 292 -21.22 -0.86 -53.89
N LEU A 293 -21.35 0.33 -54.51
CA LEU A 293 -20.19 1.16 -54.88
C LEU A 293 -19.50 1.69 -53.62
N LEU A 294 -18.36 1.09 -53.26
CA LEU A 294 -17.70 1.39 -52.00
C LEU A 294 -17.02 2.78 -52.01
N PRO A 295 -17.13 3.56 -50.91
CA PRO A 295 -16.30 4.74 -50.69
C PRO A 295 -14.82 4.37 -50.52
N PRO A 296 -13.90 5.36 -50.46
CA PRO A 296 -12.55 5.14 -49.97
C PRO A 296 -12.59 4.47 -48.59
N ALA A 297 -11.82 3.40 -48.41
CA ALA A 297 -11.72 2.72 -47.13
C ALA A 297 -10.69 3.41 -46.23
N ARG A 298 -10.87 3.31 -44.91
CA ARG A 298 -9.86 3.67 -43.90
C ARG A 298 -9.21 5.05 -44.12
N PHE A 299 -10.02 6.09 -43.94
CA PHE A 299 -9.57 7.48 -43.98
C PHE A 299 -8.72 7.81 -42.74
N ILE A 300 -7.52 8.34 -42.96
CA ILE A 300 -6.59 8.77 -41.91
C ILE A 300 -6.29 10.25 -42.16
N CYS A 301 -6.39 11.07 -41.10
CA CYS A 301 -5.98 12.47 -41.13
C CYS A 301 -4.82 12.66 -40.16
N GLU A 302 -3.66 13.10 -40.66
CA GLU A 302 -2.48 13.43 -39.87
C GLU A 302 -2.13 14.92 -40.00
N THR A 303 -1.65 15.52 -38.91
CA THR A 303 -1.07 16.87 -38.92
C THR A 303 0.45 16.80 -38.90
N VAL A 304 1.10 17.47 -39.85
CA VAL A 304 2.56 17.54 -39.94
C VAL A 304 2.99 19.01 -39.93
N GLY A 305 3.14 19.57 -38.74
CA GLY A 305 3.40 21.00 -38.54
C GLY A 305 2.15 21.84 -38.79
N THR A 306 2.17 22.70 -39.81
CA THR A 306 1.03 23.55 -40.20
C THR A 306 0.24 23.00 -41.40
N VAL A 307 0.46 21.74 -41.74
CA VAL A 307 -0.03 21.09 -42.97
C VAL A 307 -0.86 19.87 -42.59
N LEU A 308 -2.03 19.72 -43.21
CA LEU A 308 -2.90 18.57 -43.04
C LEU A 308 -2.63 17.56 -44.16
N VAL A 309 -2.51 16.28 -43.82
CA VAL A 309 -2.40 15.18 -44.78
C VAL A 309 -3.62 14.29 -44.62
N LEU A 310 -4.30 14.04 -45.74
CA LEU A 310 -5.42 13.11 -45.83
C LEU A 310 -4.92 11.87 -46.57
N ASP A 311 -4.98 10.69 -45.96
CA ASP A 311 -4.62 9.40 -46.56
C ASP A 311 -5.85 8.47 -46.59
N TRP A 312 -5.98 7.66 -47.64
CA TRP A 312 -7.08 6.70 -47.79
C TRP A 312 -6.65 5.42 -48.50
N GLU A 313 -7.26 4.27 -48.15
CA GLU A 313 -7.01 3.02 -48.87
C GLU A 313 -7.80 3.01 -50.21
N PRO A 314 -7.21 2.48 -51.32
CA PRO A 314 -7.89 2.47 -52.62
C PRO A 314 -9.18 1.66 -52.60
N SER A 315 -10.29 2.28 -53.01
CA SER A 315 -11.59 1.62 -53.11
C SER A 315 -11.54 0.38 -54.01
N GLN A 316 -12.08 -0.74 -53.54
CA GLN A 316 -12.13 -1.99 -54.30
C GLN A 316 -13.57 -2.26 -54.78
N THR A 317 -13.82 -2.12 -56.08
CA THR A 317 -15.10 -2.50 -56.72
C THR A 317 -14.84 -3.16 -58.09
N SER A 318 -15.90 -3.69 -58.72
CA SER A 318 -15.81 -4.26 -60.07
C SER A 318 -15.88 -3.25 -61.22
N ASP A 319 -16.19 -1.98 -60.93
CA ASP A 319 -16.31 -0.90 -61.92
C ASP A 319 -15.00 -0.07 -62.00
N GLU A 320 -14.76 0.59 -63.14
CA GLU A 320 -13.50 1.32 -63.37
C GLU A 320 -13.46 2.62 -62.55
N LEU A 321 -12.64 2.64 -61.50
CA LEU A 321 -12.30 3.85 -60.74
C LEU A 321 -11.48 4.81 -61.62
N ILE A 322 -11.96 6.04 -61.79
CA ILE A 322 -11.37 7.03 -62.71
C ILE A 322 -10.80 8.27 -62.03
N ALA A 323 -11.19 8.59 -60.79
CA ALA A 323 -10.65 9.68 -59.99
C ALA A 323 -11.08 9.56 -58.51
N TYR A 324 -10.45 10.35 -57.64
CA TYR A 324 -11.01 10.73 -56.34
C TYR A 324 -11.29 12.24 -56.31
N ARG A 325 -12.40 12.67 -55.69
CA ARG A 325 -12.71 14.10 -55.46
C ARG A 325 -12.52 14.45 -54.00
N VAL A 326 -11.76 15.52 -53.73
CA VAL A 326 -11.48 16.03 -52.39
C VAL A 326 -12.33 17.28 -52.15
N TYR A 327 -13.06 17.30 -51.04
CA TYR A 327 -13.99 18.38 -50.70
C TYR A 327 -13.60 19.09 -49.41
N GLU A 328 -13.92 20.38 -49.35
CA GLU A 328 -13.95 21.21 -48.16
C GLU A 328 -15.41 21.51 -47.79
N VAL A 329 -15.76 21.28 -46.52
CA VAL A 329 -17.10 21.49 -45.95
C VAL A 329 -16.98 22.42 -44.76
N VAL A 330 -17.78 23.47 -44.73
CA VAL A 330 -17.86 24.39 -43.59
C VAL A 330 -19.32 24.46 -43.14
N ASP A 331 -19.57 24.31 -41.85
CA ASP A 331 -20.94 24.18 -41.35
C ASP A 331 -21.79 25.41 -41.68
N GLY A 332 -22.91 25.19 -42.37
CA GLY A 332 -23.80 26.23 -42.85
C GLY A 332 -23.38 26.96 -44.15
N LEU A 333 -22.27 26.56 -44.78
CA LEU A 333 -21.85 27.03 -46.11
C LEU A 333 -21.95 25.92 -47.17
N PRO A 334 -21.93 26.26 -48.48
CA PRO A 334 -21.89 25.25 -49.54
C PRO A 334 -20.55 24.52 -49.56
N THR A 335 -20.59 23.19 -49.71
CA THR A 335 -19.42 22.34 -49.96
C THR A 335 -18.64 22.81 -51.20
N VAL A 336 -17.31 22.85 -51.10
CA VAL A 336 -16.38 23.27 -52.15
C VAL A 336 -15.54 22.06 -52.59
N VAL A 337 -15.34 21.87 -53.89
CA VAL A 337 -14.35 20.91 -54.41
C VAL A 337 -12.97 21.57 -54.32
N LEU A 338 -12.03 20.95 -53.61
CA LEU A 338 -10.65 21.40 -53.54
C LEU A 338 -9.85 20.91 -54.76
N ASP A 339 -9.94 19.62 -55.06
CA ASP A 339 -9.21 18.99 -56.17
C ASP A 339 -9.88 17.70 -56.65
N GLU A 340 -9.49 17.26 -57.84
CA GLU A 340 -9.82 15.95 -58.42
C GLU A 340 -8.51 15.24 -58.79
N VAL A 341 -8.20 14.16 -58.07
CA VAL A 341 -6.89 13.49 -58.13
C VAL A 341 -6.97 12.15 -58.85
N ASP A 342 -5.82 11.73 -59.39
CA ASP A 342 -5.66 10.49 -60.16
C ASP A 342 -6.09 9.26 -59.35
N PRO A 343 -6.71 8.22 -59.96
CA PRO A 343 -7.19 7.04 -59.23
C PRO A 343 -6.05 6.19 -58.60
N THR A 344 -4.79 6.45 -58.95
CA THR A 344 -3.62 5.87 -58.28
C THR A 344 -3.10 6.69 -57.09
N GLN A 345 -3.65 7.89 -56.85
CA GLN A 345 -3.31 8.75 -55.73
C GLN A 345 -4.20 8.43 -54.52
N THR A 346 -3.55 8.14 -53.40
CA THR A 346 -4.17 7.72 -52.13
C THR A 346 -3.93 8.72 -50.99
N SER A 347 -3.43 9.91 -51.32
CA SER A 347 -3.07 10.93 -50.35
C SER A 347 -3.27 12.35 -50.91
N TYR A 348 -3.58 13.31 -50.04
CA TYR A 348 -3.73 14.73 -50.39
C TYR A 348 -3.21 15.65 -49.28
N VAL A 349 -2.61 16.78 -49.66
CA VAL A 349 -1.89 17.67 -48.74
C VAL A 349 -2.50 19.08 -48.78
N ILE A 350 -3.02 19.54 -47.65
CA ILE A 350 -3.64 20.86 -47.48
C ILE A 350 -2.66 21.78 -46.75
N SER A 351 -2.19 22.81 -47.46
CA SER A 351 -1.06 23.66 -47.03
C SER A 351 -1.45 24.92 -46.22
N GLU A 352 -2.72 25.31 -46.22
CA GLU A 352 -3.25 26.42 -45.41
C GLU A 352 -4.64 26.05 -44.88
N VAL A 353 -4.74 25.61 -43.62
CA VAL A 353 -6.04 25.43 -42.93
C VAL A 353 -6.46 26.79 -42.35
N VAL A 354 -7.62 27.29 -42.77
CA VAL A 354 -7.98 28.72 -42.61
C VAL A 354 -8.83 29.00 -41.35
N ASP A 355 -9.58 28.02 -40.88
CA ASP A 355 -10.48 28.10 -39.73
C ASP A 355 -10.62 26.68 -39.12
N ALA A 356 -10.96 26.57 -37.83
CA ALA A 356 -11.17 25.28 -37.17
C ALA A 356 -12.54 24.66 -37.48
N SER A 357 -13.45 25.41 -38.11
CA SER A 357 -14.83 24.98 -38.45
C SER A 357 -14.97 24.26 -39.80
N VAL A 358 -13.88 23.63 -40.27
CA VAL A 358 -13.76 23.03 -41.61
C VAL A 358 -13.53 21.52 -41.53
N TYR A 359 -14.31 20.75 -42.30
CA TYR A 359 -14.17 19.30 -42.46
C TYR A 359 -13.81 18.95 -43.91
N TYR A 360 -13.04 17.88 -44.10
CA TYR A 360 -12.64 17.41 -45.43
C TYR A 360 -13.24 16.04 -45.75
N LEU A 361 -13.67 15.83 -46.99
CA LEU A 361 -14.26 14.56 -47.47
C LEU A 361 -13.54 14.06 -48.71
N VAL A 362 -13.53 12.75 -48.94
CA VAL A 362 -13.12 12.15 -50.22
C VAL A 362 -14.22 11.23 -50.75
N THR A 363 -14.57 11.37 -52.03
CA THR A 363 -15.45 10.44 -52.77
C THR A 363 -14.66 9.72 -53.85
N ALA A 364 -15.05 8.48 -54.15
CA ALA A 364 -14.54 7.72 -55.28
C ALA A 364 -15.41 7.97 -56.53
N VAL A 365 -14.80 8.25 -57.67
CA VAL A 365 -15.50 8.49 -58.95
C VAL A 365 -15.33 7.28 -59.86
N TYR A 366 -16.44 6.65 -60.25
CA TYR A 366 -16.46 5.45 -61.08
C TYR A 366 -17.07 5.71 -62.47
N ALA A 367 -16.52 5.07 -63.50
CA ALA A 367 -17.10 5.04 -64.84
C ALA A 367 -18.13 3.90 -64.96
N VAL A 368 -19.41 4.23 -64.84
CA VAL A 368 -20.51 3.26 -64.95
C VAL A 368 -21.15 3.36 -66.34
N GLY A 369 -20.51 2.70 -67.31
CA GLY A 369 -20.97 2.67 -68.70
C GLY A 369 -20.57 3.89 -69.52
N THR A 370 -21.43 4.92 -69.59
CA THR A 370 -21.12 6.22 -70.24
C THR A 370 -21.23 7.40 -69.29
N ASP A 371 -21.64 7.15 -68.06
CA ASP A 371 -21.91 8.16 -67.04
C ASP A 371 -20.88 8.01 -65.90
N GLU A 372 -20.50 9.13 -65.30
CA GLU A 372 -19.67 9.16 -64.09
C GLU A 372 -20.58 9.12 -62.87
N VAL A 373 -20.28 8.25 -61.90
CA VAL A 373 -21.04 8.09 -60.67
C VAL A 373 -20.09 8.18 -59.48
N GLU A 374 -20.40 9.04 -58.53
CA GLU A 374 -19.66 9.13 -57.27
C GLU A 374 -20.20 8.14 -56.24
N SER A 375 -19.31 7.62 -55.39
CA SER A 375 -19.70 6.92 -54.16
C SER A 375 -20.36 7.88 -53.16
N GLU A 376 -20.98 7.32 -52.12
CA GLU A 376 -21.15 8.06 -50.86
C GLU A 376 -19.76 8.53 -50.36
N PRO A 377 -19.68 9.61 -49.55
CA PRO A 377 -18.41 10.03 -48.95
C PRO A 377 -17.92 9.02 -47.91
N SER A 378 -16.60 8.96 -47.69
CA SER A 378 -15.99 8.24 -46.58
C SER A 378 -16.63 8.66 -45.23
N ASN A 379 -17.02 7.68 -44.40
CA ASN A 379 -17.78 7.93 -43.17
C ASN A 379 -17.03 8.86 -42.20
N VAL A 380 -17.76 9.78 -41.58
CA VAL A 380 -17.23 11.06 -41.08
C VAL A 380 -16.59 10.98 -39.69
N GLY A 381 -15.45 11.65 -39.52
CA GLY A 381 -14.85 12.01 -38.24
C GLY A 381 -13.67 12.95 -38.47
N GLY A 382 -13.52 13.99 -37.65
CA GLY A 382 -12.34 14.87 -37.68
C GLY A 382 -11.05 14.13 -37.31
N CYS A 383 -9.91 14.80 -37.40
CA CYS A 383 -8.62 14.18 -37.11
C CYS A 383 -8.56 13.74 -35.63
N LEU A 384 -7.97 12.57 -35.36
CA LEU A 384 -7.69 12.17 -33.97
C LEU A 384 -6.79 13.23 -33.33
N PRO A 385 -6.99 13.55 -32.05
CA PRO A 385 -6.18 14.56 -31.40
C PRO A 385 -4.74 14.05 -31.25
N THR A 386 -3.78 14.96 -31.36
CA THR A 386 -2.36 14.68 -31.13
C THR A 386 -2.08 14.40 -29.66
N GLU A 387 -1.12 13.53 -29.37
CA GLU A 387 -0.69 13.25 -27.99
C GLU A 387 -0.14 14.52 -27.31
N PRO A 388 -0.37 14.70 -26.00
CA PRO A 388 0.19 15.81 -25.25
C PRO A 388 1.70 15.64 -25.08
N SER A 389 2.48 16.63 -25.51
CA SER A 389 3.92 16.65 -25.35
C SER A 389 4.35 17.29 -24.02
N ASN A 390 5.65 17.16 -23.71
CA ASN A 390 6.27 17.69 -22.49
C ASN A 390 5.56 17.28 -21.19
N LEU A 391 4.95 16.09 -21.15
CA LEU A 391 4.38 15.51 -19.94
C LEU A 391 5.46 15.40 -18.86
N ALA A 392 5.25 16.17 -17.80
CA ALA A 392 6.10 16.24 -16.62
C ALA A 392 5.26 16.02 -15.36
N VAL A 393 5.93 15.67 -14.28
CA VAL A 393 5.33 15.48 -12.96
C VAL A 393 6.13 16.23 -11.91
N GLU A 394 5.44 17.03 -11.11
CA GLU A 394 5.96 17.65 -9.90
C GLU A 394 5.36 16.91 -8.69
N VAL A 395 6.20 16.16 -7.98
CA VAL A 395 5.80 15.43 -6.77
C VAL A 395 5.91 16.36 -5.56
N GLY A 396 4.86 16.44 -4.75
CA GLY A 396 4.83 17.31 -3.57
C GLY A 396 4.09 16.69 -2.38
N ASP A 397 4.10 17.39 -1.25
CA ASP A 397 3.73 16.86 0.09
C ASP A 397 2.29 16.33 0.27
N GLN A 398 1.45 16.46 -0.76
CA GLN A 398 0.03 16.07 -0.73
C GLN A 398 -0.43 15.34 -2.01
N GLY A 399 0.50 14.91 -2.87
CA GLY A 399 0.17 14.23 -4.14
C GLY A 399 1.14 14.60 -5.27
N ALA A 400 0.73 14.32 -6.51
CA ALA A 400 1.51 14.65 -7.70
C ALA A 400 0.75 15.62 -8.60
N ALA A 401 1.43 16.65 -9.11
CA ALA A 401 0.90 17.52 -10.14
C ALA A 401 1.45 17.09 -11.50
N LEU A 402 0.59 16.62 -12.39
CA LEU A 402 0.92 16.43 -13.80
C LEU A 402 0.81 17.77 -14.52
N VAL A 403 1.77 18.05 -15.40
CA VAL A 403 1.80 19.24 -16.27
C VAL A 403 2.18 18.77 -17.67
N PHE A 404 1.48 19.24 -18.69
CA PHE A 404 1.73 18.88 -20.09
C PHE A 404 1.30 20.02 -21.01
N ASP A 405 1.88 20.09 -22.21
CA ASP A 405 1.58 21.16 -23.15
C ASP A 405 0.23 20.90 -23.86
N ASN A 406 -0.46 21.99 -24.20
CA ASN A 406 -1.76 21.91 -24.88
C ASN A 406 -1.56 21.78 -26.40
N ASP A 407 -1.18 20.58 -26.85
CA ASP A 407 -0.92 20.28 -28.26
C ASP A 407 -2.18 20.06 -29.10
N SER A 408 -3.31 20.69 -28.73
CA SER A 408 -4.50 20.78 -29.58
C SER A 408 -4.21 21.72 -30.76
N GLY A 409 -3.66 21.15 -31.83
CA GLY A 409 -3.35 21.86 -33.08
C GLY A 409 -4.58 22.56 -33.70
N PRO A 410 -4.35 23.54 -34.61
CA PRO A 410 -5.43 24.27 -35.25
C PRO A 410 -6.34 23.33 -36.05
N GLY A 411 -7.61 23.24 -35.65
CA GLY A 411 -8.62 22.38 -36.29
C GLY A 411 -9.28 21.33 -35.39
N ILE A 412 -8.87 21.21 -34.12
CA ILE A 412 -9.38 20.18 -33.20
C ILE A 412 -10.37 20.81 -32.19
N PHE A 413 -11.66 20.47 -32.29
CA PHE A 413 -12.66 20.88 -31.31
C PHE A 413 -12.63 20.00 -30.04
N PHE A 414 -12.82 20.64 -28.89
CA PHE A 414 -13.04 20.04 -27.56
C PHE A 414 -12.09 18.90 -27.18
N THR A 415 -10.85 19.27 -26.88
CA THR A 415 -9.86 18.36 -26.29
C THR A 415 -10.13 18.19 -24.80
N TYR A 416 -10.67 17.03 -24.41
CA TYR A 416 -10.67 16.57 -23.02
C TYR A 416 -9.39 15.75 -22.78
N TYR A 417 -8.80 15.90 -21.61
CA TYR A 417 -7.67 15.07 -21.20
C TYR A 417 -8.17 13.98 -20.25
N ALA A 418 -7.94 12.72 -20.59
CA ALA A 418 -8.21 11.60 -19.71
C ALA A 418 -6.89 11.14 -19.08
N VAL A 419 -6.84 11.17 -17.75
CA VAL A 419 -5.68 10.72 -16.97
C VAL A 419 -6.00 9.37 -16.32
N TYR A 420 -5.11 8.42 -16.55
CA TYR A 420 -5.15 7.08 -15.98
C TYR A 420 -3.93 6.91 -15.07
N ALA A 421 -4.14 6.65 -13.78
CA ALA A 421 -3.07 6.37 -12.83
C ALA A 421 -3.28 5.00 -12.18
N ALA A 422 -2.21 4.21 -12.09
CA ALA A 422 -2.18 2.94 -11.37
C ALA A 422 -0.87 2.78 -10.60
N GLY A 423 -0.92 2.06 -9.47
CA GLY A 423 0.27 1.63 -8.76
C GLY A 423 0.90 0.42 -9.45
N ARG A 424 2.22 0.52 -9.70
CA ARG A 424 3.15 -0.49 -10.25
C ARG A 424 2.64 -1.42 -11.37
N PHE A 425 3.21 -1.27 -12.56
CA PHE A 425 2.86 -2.07 -13.75
C PHE A 425 3.25 -3.56 -13.67
N ASP A 426 4.20 -3.90 -12.80
CA ASP A 426 4.92 -5.19 -12.77
C ASP A 426 4.07 -6.42 -12.37
N GLU A 427 2.86 -6.23 -11.82
CA GLU A 427 2.01 -7.30 -11.26
C GLU A 427 0.57 -7.32 -11.85
N LEU A 428 0.34 -6.63 -12.97
CA LEU A 428 -1.02 -6.35 -13.45
C LEU A 428 -1.57 -7.42 -14.42
N GLY A 429 -2.48 -8.27 -13.90
CA GLY A 429 -3.42 -9.04 -14.72
C GLY A 429 -4.52 -8.15 -15.35
N PRO A 430 -5.35 -8.69 -16.27
CA PRO A 430 -6.30 -7.91 -17.09
C PRO A 430 -7.53 -7.34 -16.35
N GLN A 431 -7.45 -7.12 -15.03
CA GLN A 431 -8.54 -6.67 -14.15
C GLN A 431 -8.21 -5.39 -13.38
N THR A 432 -7.10 -4.71 -13.68
CA THR A 432 -6.67 -3.50 -12.95
C THR A 432 -7.66 -2.36 -13.11
N LYS A 433 -8.16 -1.86 -11.97
CA LYS A 433 -9.17 -0.80 -11.92
C LYS A 433 -8.51 0.58 -11.94
N PHE A 434 -8.36 1.16 -13.12
CA PHE A 434 -7.86 2.52 -13.29
C PHE A 434 -8.92 3.55 -12.83
N SER A 435 -8.49 4.54 -12.03
CA SER A 435 -9.29 5.74 -11.77
C SER A 435 -9.16 6.70 -12.95
N VAL A 436 -10.23 6.88 -13.73
CA VAL A 436 -10.25 7.84 -14.84
C VAL A 436 -10.61 9.23 -14.30
N LEU A 437 -9.66 10.16 -14.39
CA LEU A 437 -9.86 11.57 -14.09
C LEU A 437 -9.93 12.34 -15.41
N SER A 438 -11.07 12.95 -15.72
CA SER A 438 -11.23 13.81 -16.90
C SER A 438 -10.99 15.26 -16.55
N VAL A 439 -10.20 15.95 -17.37
CA VAL A 439 -9.82 17.35 -17.20
C VAL A 439 -10.20 18.15 -18.43
N VAL A 440 -10.88 19.27 -18.20
CA VAL A 440 -11.15 20.30 -19.21
C VAL A 440 -10.08 21.37 -19.07
N CYS A 441 -9.22 21.51 -20.09
CA CYS A 441 -8.26 22.60 -20.15
C CYS A 441 -8.93 23.85 -20.77
N GLU A 442 -8.52 25.06 -20.38
CA GLU A 442 -9.06 26.28 -20.99
C GLU A 442 -8.58 26.40 -22.44
N ALA A 443 -9.48 26.79 -23.35
CA ALA A 443 -9.24 26.73 -24.80
C ALA A 443 -8.06 27.60 -25.31
N ASP A 444 -7.62 28.60 -24.53
CA ASP A 444 -6.49 29.48 -24.84
C ASP A 444 -5.23 29.17 -24.00
N ALA A 445 -5.25 28.13 -23.16
CA ALA A 445 -4.11 27.77 -22.30
C ALA A 445 -3.01 27.07 -23.12
N LEU A 446 -1.77 27.53 -23.00
CA LEU A 446 -0.60 26.89 -23.63
C LEU A 446 -0.17 25.60 -22.91
N GLN A 447 -0.56 25.45 -21.65
CA GLN A 447 -0.13 24.37 -20.79
C GLN A 447 -1.28 23.97 -19.86
N CYS A 448 -1.47 22.68 -19.66
CA CYS A 448 -2.54 22.06 -18.88
C CYS A 448 -1.94 21.33 -17.68
N GLY A 449 -2.75 21.10 -16.63
CA GLY A 449 -2.29 20.35 -15.48
C GLY A 449 -3.40 19.76 -14.62
N LEU A 450 -3.07 18.71 -13.88
CA LEU A 450 -3.95 17.97 -12.98
C LEU A 450 -3.22 17.64 -11.68
N ARG A 451 -3.90 17.83 -10.55
CA ARG A 451 -3.44 17.33 -9.25
C ARG A 451 -4.03 15.95 -8.99
N LEU A 452 -3.17 14.96 -8.76
CA LEU A 452 -3.50 13.63 -8.29
C LEU A 452 -3.45 13.60 -6.76
N GLU A 453 -4.59 13.37 -6.12
CA GLU A 453 -4.73 13.31 -4.66
C GLU A 453 -5.04 11.88 -4.20
N GLY A 454 -4.78 11.57 -2.92
CA GLY A 454 -5.04 10.24 -2.35
C GLY A 454 -4.05 9.14 -2.75
N LEU A 455 -2.88 9.52 -3.29
CA LEU A 455 -1.80 8.58 -3.61
C LEU A 455 -1.16 8.02 -2.34
N LEU A 456 -0.78 6.74 -2.36
CA LEU A 456 -0.05 6.08 -1.29
C LEU A 456 1.40 6.58 -1.26
N PRO A 457 2.02 6.76 -0.08
CA PRO A 457 3.44 7.11 0.04
C PRO A 457 4.35 5.94 -0.37
N ASP A 458 5.61 6.23 -0.72
CA ASP A 458 6.65 5.26 -1.11
C ASP A 458 6.17 4.26 -2.20
N THR A 459 5.27 4.70 -3.08
CA THR A 459 4.61 3.87 -4.10
C THR A 459 4.95 4.39 -5.50
N TYR A 460 5.36 3.45 -6.37
CA TYR A 460 5.58 3.75 -7.78
C TYR A 460 4.25 3.83 -8.52
N TYR A 461 4.01 4.97 -9.18
CA TYR A 461 2.86 5.22 -10.02
C TYR A 461 3.29 5.43 -11.46
N THR A 462 2.52 4.83 -12.38
CA THR A 462 2.56 5.15 -13.81
C THR A 462 1.30 5.95 -14.12
N ALA A 463 1.46 7.16 -14.66
CA ALA A 463 0.35 7.98 -15.12
C ALA A 463 0.41 8.16 -16.63
N PHE A 464 -0.71 7.89 -17.31
CA PHE A 464 -0.91 8.10 -18.74
C PHE A 464 -1.83 9.31 -18.94
N VAL A 465 -1.51 10.15 -19.91
CA VAL A 465 -2.37 11.26 -20.34
C VAL A 465 -2.68 11.10 -21.82
N VAL A 466 -3.96 10.98 -22.16
CA VAL A 466 -4.43 10.94 -23.56
C VAL A 466 -5.35 12.11 -23.84
N THR A 467 -5.28 12.65 -25.06
CA THR A 467 -6.25 13.62 -25.56
C THR A 467 -7.46 12.89 -26.14
N GLN A 468 -8.65 13.44 -25.96
CA GLN A 468 -9.92 12.89 -26.45
C GLN A 468 -10.78 14.00 -27.07
N ASN A 469 -11.40 13.72 -28.21
CA ASN A 469 -12.43 14.56 -28.83
C ASN A 469 -13.66 13.72 -29.21
N ASP A 470 -14.63 14.31 -29.91
CA ASP A 470 -15.86 13.63 -30.36
C ASP A 470 -15.62 12.48 -31.38
N VAL A 471 -14.37 12.29 -31.84
CA VAL A 471 -13.99 11.25 -32.81
C VAL A 471 -13.29 10.07 -32.13
N GLY A 472 -12.43 10.33 -31.13
CA GLY A 472 -11.69 9.29 -30.43
C GLY A 472 -10.61 9.83 -29.49
N THR A 473 -9.78 8.92 -28.98
CA THR A 473 -8.58 9.21 -28.19
C THR A 473 -7.33 9.19 -29.06
N SER A 474 -6.28 9.91 -28.67
CA SER A 474 -4.98 9.91 -29.37
C SER A 474 -4.28 8.55 -29.43
N SER A 475 -4.54 7.70 -28.45
CA SER A 475 -3.95 6.36 -28.29
C SER A 475 -4.87 5.46 -27.46
N GLU A 476 -4.54 4.16 -27.37
CA GLU A 476 -5.25 3.19 -26.53
C GLU A 476 -4.57 3.08 -25.15
N PRO A 477 -5.19 3.60 -24.07
CA PRO A 477 -4.66 3.41 -22.71
C PRO A 477 -4.95 1.97 -22.21
N PRO A 478 -4.05 1.35 -21.43
CA PRO A 478 -2.77 1.87 -20.93
C PRO A 478 -1.57 1.44 -21.80
N VAL A 479 -1.76 1.17 -23.10
CA VAL A 479 -0.78 0.41 -23.92
C VAL A 479 0.10 1.31 -24.78
N THR A 480 -0.41 2.43 -25.29
CA THR A 480 0.28 3.23 -26.33
C THR A 480 0.33 4.74 -26.08
N GLY A 481 0.02 5.20 -24.86
CA GLY A 481 -0.05 6.62 -24.53
C GLY A 481 1.22 7.25 -23.95
N SER A 482 1.39 8.56 -24.14
CA SER A 482 2.36 9.38 -23.41
C SER A 482 2.19 9.21 -21.89
N TYR A 483 3.27 8.79 -21.23
CA TYR A 483 3.27 8.40 -19.82
C TYR A 483 4.43 9.03 -19.04
N VAL A 484 4.24 9.11 -17.72
CA VAL A 484 5.29 9.45 -16.77
C VAL A 484 5.23 8.50 -15.57
N GLU A 485 6.40 8.01 -15.17
CA GLU A 485 6.56 7.23 -13.94
C GLU A 485 7.11 8.12 -12.84
N PHE A 486 6.57 7.97 -11.63
CA PHE A 486 7.03 8.71 -10.48
C PHE A 486 6.88 7.91 -9.19
N LEU A 487 7.81 8.16 -8.27
CA LEU A 487 7.74 7.69 -6.90
C LEU A 487 7.14 8.81 -6.04
N THR A 488 6.08 8.53 -5.29
CA THR A 488 5.59 9.44 -4.26
C THR A 488 6.62 9.50 -3.12
N THR A 489 7.33 10.63 -3.02
CA THR A 489 8.27 10.85 -1.92
C THR A 489 7.55 11.23 -0.64
N LYS A 490 8.05 10.71 0.48
CA LYS A 490 7.51 10.89 1.83
C LYS A 490 7.74 12.31 2.37
N GLY A 491 6.90 13.26 1.93
CA GLY A 491 6.53 14.39 2.78
C GLY A 491 5.80 13.81 3.98
N ASN A 492 6.41 13.86 5.17
CA ASN A 492 5.88 13.18 6.35
C ASN A 492 4.72 14.01 6.91
N VAL A 493 3.50 13.79 6.43
CA VAL A 493 2.27 14.34 7.02
C VAL A 493 1.67 13.26 7.93
N SER A 494 2.14 13.19 9.18
CA SER A 494 1.66 12.25 10.19
C SER A 494 1.27 12.95 11.48
N GLN A 495 0.17 12.50 12.09
CA GLN A 495 -0.25 12.98 13.40
C GLN A 495 0.77 12.63 14.52
N ALA A 496 1.67 11.67 14.25
CA ALA A 496 2.75 11.22 15.13
C ALA A 496 4.13 11.84 14.81
N ASN A 497 4.20 12.89 13.97
CA ASN A 497 5.45 13.59 13.63
C ASN A 497 6.16 14.22 14.83
N HIS A 498 5.39 14.78 15.76
CA HIS A 498 5.95 15.48 16.92
C HIS A 498 6.04 14.52 18.10
N TRP A 499 7.23 14.34 18.62
CA TRP A 499 7.52 13.57 19.83
C TRP A 499 8.05 14.51 20.89
N PHE A 500 7.48 14.49 22.09
CA PHE A 500 7.98 15.25 23.23
C PHE A 500 7.97 14.34 24.45
N PHE A 501 9.09 14.24 25.15
CA PHE A 501 9.29 13.30 26.25
C PHE A 501 10.43 13.78 27.15
N GLY A 502 10.72 13.04 28.23
CA GLY A 502 11.84 13.33 29.12
C GLY A 502 11.82 14.75 29.70
N SER A 503 13.02 15.35 29.80
CA SER A 503 13.23 16.69 30.36
C SER A 503 13.41 17.77 29.28
N ARG A 504 12.29 18.32 28.78
CA ARG A 504 12.25 19.46 27.82
C ARG A 504 12.74 19.17 26.40
N ILE A 505 12.79 17.91 26.01
CA ILE A 505 13.27 17.47 24.68
C ILE A 505 12.12 17.02 23.79
N GLY A 506 12.45 16.76 22.53
CA GLY A 506 11.59 16.15 21.55
C GLY A 506 12.29 15.85 20.22
N LEU A 507 11.52 15.23 19.32
CA LEU A 507 11.90 14.97 17.94
C LEU A 507 10.74 15.43 17.03
N ASP A 508 11.08 16.01 15.88
CA ASP A 508 10.15 16.24 14.78
C ASP A 508 10.58 15.38 13.59
N PHE A 509 9.63 14.58 13.07
CA PHE A 509 9.82 13.71 11.91
C PHE A 509 9.24 14.30 10.61
N SER A 510 8.76 15.55 10.60
CA SER A 510 8.11 16.21 9.46
C SER A 510 8.94 16.19 8.17
N THR A 511 10.27 16.24 8.27
CA THR A 511 11.22 16.19 7.15
C THR A 511 11.59 14.77 6.68
N GLY A 512 10.96 13.74 7.23
CA GLY A 512 11.25 12.33 6.96
C GLY A 512 12.36 11.73 7.83
N GLN A 513 13.15 12.55 8.52
CA GLN A 513 14.19 12.16 9.49
C GLN A 513 13.93 12.83 10.87
N PRO A 514 14.37 12.22 11.99
CA PRO A 514 14.25 12.84 13.32
C PRO A 514 15.14 14.09 13.47
N VAL A 515 14.51 15.25 13.64
CA VAL A 515 15.17 16.51 14.00
C VAL A 515 14.92 16.82 15.48
N ALA A 516 15.97 17.06 16.26
CA ALA A 516 15.83 17.39 17.68
C ALA A 516 15.15 18.76 17.89
N VAL A 517 14.13 18.78 18.75
CA VAL A 517 13.33 19.96 19.13
C VAL A 517 13.21 20.04 20.66
N THR A 518 12.68 21.16 21.17
CA THR A 518 12.49 21.38 22.61
C THR A 518 11.00 21.43 22.99
N SER A 519 10.69 21.17 24.26
CA SER A 519 9.34 21.30 24.82
C SER A 519 9.32 21.95 26.21
N ALA A 520 8.18 22.51 26.61
CA ALA A 520 8.03 23.11 27.93
C ALA A 520 7.96 22.07 29.08
N MET A 521 7.63 20.82 28.78
CA MET A 521 7.30 19.81 29.79
C MET A 521 8.51 19.05 30.34
N VAL A 522 8.27 18.37 31.46
CA VAL A 522 9.21 17.47 32.12
C VAL A 522 8.43 16.27 32.65
N THR A 523 8.88 15.07 32.35
CA THR A 523 8.41 13.80 32.94
C THR A 523 9.45 12.70 32.75
N SER A 524 9.45 11.70 33.62
CA SER A 524 10.19 10.44 33.43
C SER A 524 9.39 9.40 32.63
N GLY A 525 8.06 9.54 32.58
CA GLY A 525 7.13 8.55 32.05
C GLY A 525 6.63 8.89 30.65
N GLY A 526 5.74 8.06 30.13
CA GLY A 526 5.14 8.23 28.81
C GLY A 526 4.36 9.54 28.70
N THR A 527 4.30 10.07 27.48
CA THR A 527 3.58 11.30 27.17
C THR A 527 2.49 11.04 26.14
N ALA A 528 1.68 12.05 25.84
CA ALA A 528 0.89 12.06 24.62
C ALA A 528 1.15 13.35 23.85
N VAL A 529 1.27 13.23 22.53
CA VAL A 529 1.38 14.35 21.60
C VAL A 529 0.29 14.18 20.55
N MET A 530 -0.36 15.28 20.17
CA MET A 530 -1.36 15.31 19.11
C MET A 530 -0.98 16.36 18.09
N SER A 531 -0.84 15.93 16.84
CA SER A 531 -0.74 16.82 15.68
C SER A 531 -2.01 16.71 14.84
N GLY A 532 -2.37 17.78 14.15
CA GLY A 532 -3.54 17.82 13.26
C GLY A 532 -3.38 16.93 12.02
N PRO A 533 -4.43 16.77 11.21
CA PRO A 533 -4.36 16.01 9.95
C PRO A 533 -3.34 16.56 8.94
N ASP A 534 -2.92 17.83 9.08
CA ASP A 534 -1.86 18.47 8.31
C ASP A 534 -0.46 18.29 8.91
N GLY A 535 -0.31 17.43 9.93
CA GLY A 535 0.95 17.13 10.60
C GLY A 535 1.44 18.19 11.59
N LYS A 536 0.76 19.34 11.73
CA LYS A 536 1.16 20.40 12.67
C LYS A 536 0.83 20.05 14.10
N LEU A 537 1.73 20.35 15.02
CA LEU A 537 1.49 20.22 16.46
C LEU A 537 0.23 21.00 16.88
N LEU A 538 -0.61 20.39 17.73
CA LEU A 538 -1.77 21.03 18.34
C LEU A 538 -1.61 21.15 19.86
N PHE A 539 -1.32 20.03 20.52
CA PHE A 539 -1.10 19.99 21.96
C PHE A 539 -0.31 18.75 22.38
N TYR A 540 0.20 18.76 23.61
CA TYR A 540 0.83 17.60 24.22
C TYR A 540 0.65 17.61 25.75
N THR A 541 0.93 16.49 26.40
CA THR A 541 0.77 16.32 27.86
C THR A 541 1.83 15.41 28.46
N ASN A 542 2.24 15.75 29.68
CA ASN A 542 3.17 14.96 30.50
C ASN A 542 2.50 13.87 31.35
N GLY A 543 1.18 13.66 31.21
CA GLY A 543 0.47 12.54 31.83
C GLY A 543 0.33 12.57 33.36
N GLY A 544 0.82 13.62 34.04
CA GLY A 544 0.62 13.88 35.47
C GLY A 544 1.81 13.54 36.40
N PRO A 545 1.64 13.70 37.73
CA PRO A 545 2.67 14.27 38.62
C PRO A 545 3.74 13.29 39.13
N PRO A 546 4.90 13.77 39.69
CA PRO A 546 5.12 15.11 40.27
C PRO A 546 6.39 15.91 39.90
N GLY A 547 6.33 17.24 40.03
CA GLY A 547 7.52 18.12 40.18
C GLY A 547 7.46 19.46 39.43
N ASN A 548 6.78 19.47 38.28
CA ASN A 548 6.52 20.62 37.40
C ASN A 548 4.99 20.75 37.18
N PRO A 549 4.46 21.78 36.49
CA PRO A 549 3.03 21.81 36.15
C PRO A 549 2.66 20.56 35.34
N ALA A 550 1.88 19.66 35.97
CA ALA A 550 1.15 18.60 35.29
C ALA A 550 0.06 19.26 34.44
N ALA A 551 0.13 19.13 33.12
CA ALA A 551 -0.66 19.97 32.23
C ALA A 551 -0.82 19.39 30.82
N ILE A 552 -1.88 19.85 30.16
CA ILE A 552 -1.96 19.92 28.70
C ILE A 552 -1.34 21.25 28.29
N PHE A 553 -0.37 21.20 27.38
CA PHE A 553 0.33 22.33 26.80
C PHE A 553 -0.08 22.48 25.33
N GLY A 554 -0.22 23.73 24.88
CA GLY A 554 -0.47 24.02 23.46
C GLY A 554 0.81 23.92 22.62
N ASP A 555 0.65 24.13 21.31
CA ASP A 555 1.73 24.34 20.36
C ASP A 555 2.69 25.49 20.76
N ASP A 556 2.18 26.49 21.47
CA ASP A 556 2.93 27.65 21.98
C ASP A 556 3.66 27.42 23.33
N ASP A 557 3.94 26.15 23.68
CA ASP A 557 4.64 25.73 24.91
C ASP A 557 3.91 26.08 26.23
N ALA A 558 2.77 26.77 26.18
CA ALA A 558 2.08 27.28 27.37
C ALA A 558 0.89 26.42 27.80
N VAL A 559 0.65 26.39 29.11
CA VAL A 559 -0.37 25.54 29.75
C VAL A 559 -1.78 25.95 29.33
N MET A 560 -2.47 25.03 28.64
CA MET A 560 -3.90 25.14 28.33
C MET A 560 -4.75 24.74 29.54
N TRP A 561 -4.37 23.65 30.23
CA TRP A 561 -5.15 23.11 31.35
C TRP A 561 -4.27 22.37 32.36
N PRO A 562 -4.43 22.60 33.68
CA PRO A 562 -3.76 21.82 34.71
C PRO A 562 -4.41 20.44 34.88
N ILE A 563 -3.61 19.39 34.85
CA ILE A 563 -4.05 18.00 35.02
C ILE A 563 -4.10 17.66 36.51
N VAL A 564 -5.17 16.95 36.93
CA VAL A 564 -5.43 16.60 38.34
C VAL A 564 -5.07 15.14 38.70
N SER A 565 -4.85 14.31 37.69
CA SER A 565 -4.65 12.85 37.77
C SER A 565 -3.47 12.43 36.92
N GLY A 566 -2.79 11.33 37.26
CA GLY A 566 -1.73 10.86 36.38
C GLY A 566 -0.64 10.06 37.07
N CYS A 567 0.37 9.64 36.30
CA CYS A 567 1.53 8.97 36.85
C CYS A 567 2.80 9.21 36.01
N SER A 568 3.71 10.07 36.47
CA SER A 568 4.99 10.32 35.78
C SER A 568 5.96 9.12 35.77
N GLU A 569 5.61 8.01 36.42
CA GLU A 569 6.41 6.77 36.45
C GLU A 569 5.84 5.69 35.50
N SER A 570 4.65 5.91 34.92
CA SER A 570 4.04 5.00 33.94
C SER A 570 4.66 5.18 32.55
N LEU A 571 5.06 4.09 31.88
CA LEU A 571 5.55 4.17 30.48
C LEU A 571 4.46 4.58 29.48
N GLN A 572 3.18 4.48 29.88
CA GLN A 572 2.01 4.92 29.10
C GLN A 572 1.10 5.82 29.93
N ALA A 573 1.68 6.88 30.53
CA ALA A 573 0.95 7.76 31.44
C ALA A 573 -0.21 8.52 30.77
N ALA A 574 -0.15 8.72 29.45
CA ALA A 574 -1.21 9.34 28.65
C ALA A 574 -1.34 8.70 27.26
N ILE A 575 -2.42 9.02 26.55
CA ILE A 575 -2.56 8.86 25.08
C ILE A 575 -3.52 9.96 24.57
N ALA A 576 -3.43 10.35 23.31
CA ALA A 576 -4.36 11.29 22.68
C ALA A 576 -4.96 10.72 21.38
N ILE A 577 -6.22 11.03 21.12
CA ILE A 577 -6.95 10.67 19.89
C ILE A 577 -7.74 11.86 19.34
N PRO A 578 -7.99 11.94 18.02
CA PRO A 578 -9.04 12.80 17.45
C PRO A 578 -10.43 12.19 17.70
N LEU A 579 -11.45 13.05 17.88
CA LEU A 579 -12.86 12.64 17.91
C LEU A 579 -13.40 12.56 16.47
N LEU A 580 -13.23 11.39 15.85
CA LEU A 580 -13.64 11.16 14.47
C LEU A 580 -15.14 11.45 14.25
N GLY A 581 -15.44 12.29 13.27
CA GLY A 581 -16.79 12.85 13.05
C GLY A 581 -17.01 14.23 13.69
N LEU A 582 -16.07 14.73 14.49
CA LEU A 582 -16.02 16.12 14.98
C LEU A 582 -14.64 16.73 14.66
N ASP A 583 -14.58 17.52 13.60
CA ASP A 583 -13.41 18.34 13.27
C ASP A 583 -12.93 19.14 14.48
N ASP A 584 -11.61 19.33 14.59
CA ASP A 584 -10.96 20.19 15.58
C ASP A 584 -11.19 19.78 17.06
N HIS A 585 -11.76 18.58 17.30
CA HIS A 585 -11.99 18.00 18.62
C HIS A 585 -11.12 16.76 18.87
N TYR A 586 -10.56 16.66 20.06
CA TYR A 586 -9.59 15.64 20.47
C TYR A 586 -9.83 15.23 21.93
N VAL A 587 -9.37 14.04 22.33
CA VAL A 587 -9.38 13.61 23.73
C VAL A 587 -8.00 13.13 24.15
N ALA A 588 -7.51 13.65 25.27
CA ALA A 588 -6.37 13.10 25.99
C ALA A 588 -6.87 12.24 27.15
N PHE A 589 -6.38 11.00 27.26
CA PHE A 589 -6.58 10.12 28.40
C PHE A 589 -5.30 10.07 29.25
N THR A 590 -5.42 9.94 30.57
CA THR A 590 -4.30 9.80 31.52
C THR A 590 -4.52 8.63 32.48
N THR A 591 -3.51 7.79 32.71
CA THR A 591 -3.54 6.72 33.74
C THR A 591 -3.20 7.24 35.12
N ASP A 592 -3.79 6.71 36.19
CA ASP A 592 -3.22 6.83 37.55
C ASP A 592 -2.32 5.62 37.87
N CYS A 593 -1.71 5.54 39.05
CA CYS A 593 -0.87 4.40 39.44
C CYS A 593 -0.82 4.13 40.96
N GLU A 594 -0.24 2.98 41.33
CA GLU A 594 -0.10 2.55 42.73
C GLU A 594 0.73 3.53 43.57
N ALA A 595 1.75 4.17 42.99
CA ALA A 595 2.56 5.19 43.67
C ALA A 595 1.71 6.38 44.18
N ASN A 596 0.65 6.73 43.44
CA ASN A 596 -0.36 7.72 43.82
C ASN A 596 -1.57 7.11 44.55
N SER A 597 -1.51 5.82 44.89
CA SER A 597 -2.57 5.01 45.52
C SER A 597 -3.91 5.05 44.77
N PHE A 598 -3.87 5.30 43.45
CA PHE A 598 -5.03 5.53 42.58
C PHE A 598 -6.03 6.58 43.13
N VAL A 599 -5.54 7.57 43.90
CA VAL A 599 -6.39 8.51 44.65
C VAL A 599 -7.24 9.40 43.74
N ASN A 600 -6.73 9.72 42.55
CA ASN A 600 -7.45 10.55 41.59
C ASN A 600 -8.08 9.69 40.48
N GLY A 601 -7.50 8.54 40.15
CA GLY A 601 -7.96 7.66 39.08
C GLY A 601 -7.67 8.19 37.69
N SER A 602 -7.85 7.33 36.70
CA SER A 602 -7.63 7.65 35.30
C SER A 602 -8.70 8.63 34.79
N HIS A 603 -8.32 9.59 33.96
CA HIS A 603 -9.19 10.67 33.49
C HIS A 603 -9.13 10.85 31.97
N TYR A 604 -10.16 11.50 31.42
CA TYR A 604 -10.17 12.06 30.08
C TYR A 604 -10.25 13.58 30.12
N TYR A 605 -9.75 14.24 29.07
CA TYR A 605 -9.80 15.68 28.84
C TYR A 605 -10.12 15.92 27.36
N VAL A 606 -11.28 16.52 27.05
CA VAL A 606 -11.67 16.90 25.68
C VAL A 606 -11.04 18.25 25.36
N VAL A 607 -10.19 18.30 24.34
CA VAL A 607 -9.55 19.50 23.81
C VAL A 607 -10.26 19.87 22.50
N ALA A 608 -10.66 21.13 22.35
CA ALA A 608 -11.26 21.64 21.13
C ALA A 608 -10.56 22.93 20.67
N PHE A 609 -10.47 23.11 19.36
CA PHE A 609 -9.95 24.31 18.71
C PHE A 609 -11.10 25.00 17.97
N GLU A 610 -11.34 26.29 18.24
CA GLU A 610 -12.39 27.05 17.55
C GLU A 610 -11.91 27.50 16.17
N LYS A 611 -12.70 27.23 15.13
CA LYS A 611 -12.66 27.99 13.86
C LYS A 611 -13.16 29.42 14.14
N GLU A 612 -12.62 30.43 13.45
CA GLU A 612 -12.81 31.88 13.75
C GLU A 612 -14.27 32.43 13.73
N ASP A 613 -15.29 31.60 13.50
CA ASP A 613 -16.68 31.98 13.23
C ASP A 613 -17.63 31.97 14.46
N GLY A 614 -17.18 32.47 15.60
CA GLY A 614 -18.01 33.23 16.55
C GLY A 614 -19.23 32.57 17.24
N VAL A 615 -19.40 31.23 17.19
CA VAL A 615 -20.45 30.51 17.93
C VAL A 615 -19.97 30.10 19.33
N GLY A 616 -19.96 31.07 20.25
CA GLY A 616 -19.52 30.84 21.63
C GLY A 616 -20.30 29.72 22.33
N PHE A 617 -19.55 28.70 22.80
CA PHE A 617 -20.09 27.61 23.61
C PHE A 617 -20.83 28.13 24.85
N ASN A 618 -22.02 27.57 25.12
CA ASN A 618 -22.79 27.89 26.33
C ASN A 618 -22.05 27.39 27.57
N GLN A 619 -21.27 28.27 28.21
CA GLN A 619 -20.50 27.99 29.43
C GLN A 619 -21.40 27.69 30.64
N GLN A 620 -21.92 26.47 30.71
CA GLN A 620 -22.70 26.03 31.87
C GLN A 620 -22.32 24.63 32.35
N SER A 621 -21.01 24.39 32.57
CA SER A 621 -20.49 23.60 33.72
C SER A 621 -18.95 23.54 33.87
N VAL A 622 -18.13 24.01 32.93
CA VAL A 622 -16.65 23.99 33.06
C VAL A 622 -16.09 25.40 33.25
N SER A 623 -15.23 25.59 34.24
CA SER A 623 -14.57 26.86 34.56
C SER A 623 -13.33 27.08 33.69
N GLY A 624 -13.54 27.27 32.39
CA GLY A 624 -12.52 27.64 31.41
C GLY A 624 -13.12 28.61 30.40
N SER A 625 -12.61 29.84 30.35
CA SER A 625 -12.93 30.76 29.26
C SER A 625 -12.12 30.35 28.04
N VAL A 626 -12.77 29.89 26.97
CA VAL A 626 -12.13 29.79 25.66
C VAL A 626 -11.56 31.17 25.31
N SER A 627 -10.33 31.19 24.79
CA SER A 627 -9.66 32.43 24.43
C SER A 627 -9.70 32.66 22.93
N ASP A 628 -9.98 33.90 22.50
CA ASP A 628 -10.04 34.38 21.10
C ASP A 628 -8.65 34.33 20.38
N SER A 629 -7.88 33.26 20.53
CA SER A 629 -6.46 33.21 20.12
C SER A 629 -6.07 31.97 19.31
N GLY A 630 -7.02 31.10 18.93
CA GLY A 630 -6.74 29.89 18.15
C GLY A 630 -6.02 28.76 18.91
N ARG A 631 -5.55 29.01 20.14
CA ARG A 631 -4.73 28.10 20.97
C ARG A 631 -5.45 26.86 21.53
N GLY A 632 -6.72 26.66 21.16
CA GLY A 632 -7.60 25.63 21.73
C GLY A 632 -7.93 25.82 23.21
N SER A 633 -8.79 24.95 23.74
CA SER A 633 -9.12 24.86 25.16
C SER A 633 -9.53 23.45 25.54
N VAL A 634 -9.30 23.05 26.79
CA VAL A 634 -10.06 21.94 27.37
C VAL A 634 -11.50 22.42 27.59
N ILE A 635 -12.47 21.68 27.07
CA ILE A 635 -13.91 22.00 27.14
C ILE A 635 -14.71 21.00 27.99
N ASP A 636 -14.20 19.78 28.17
CA ASP A 636 -14.76 18.80 29.10
C ASP A 636 -13.65 17.96 29.76
N SER A 637 -13.92 17.42 30.94
CA SER A 637 -13.06 16.43 31.60
C SER A 637 -13.85 15.54 32.56
N GLY A 638 -13.32 14.36 32.86
CA GLY A 638 -13.99 13.43 33.77
C GLY A 638 -13.17 12.20 34.12
N LEU A 639 -13.62 11.51 35.16
CA LEU A 639 -13.05 10.25 35.64
C LEU A 639 -13.47 9.10 34.69
N VAL A 640 -12.50 8.27 34.31
CA VAL A 640 -12.68 7.03 33.52
C VAL A 640 -12.82 5.84 34.47
N GLY A 641 -11.91 5.71 35.45
CA GLY A 641 -11.90 4.59 36.40
C GLY A 641 -10.82 4.73 37.48
N LEU A 642 -10.85 3.87 38.50
CA LEU A 642 -10.02 4.00 39.72
C LEU A 642 -8.91 2.94 39.84
N ASP A 643 -8.73 2.07 38.85
CA ASP A 643 -7.88 0.89 38.96
C ASP A 643 -7.05 0.58 37.70
N PHE A 644 -7.09 1.47 36.70
CA PHE A 644 -6.23 1.40 35.52
C PHE A 644 -4.91 2.09 35.80
N GLY A 645 -3.80 1.38 35.56
CA GLY A 645 -2.46 1.92 35.72
C GLY A 645 -1.42 1.16 34.90
N GLY A 646 -0.49 1.91 34.33
CA GLY A 646 0.67 1.40 33.58
C GLY A 646 0.40 1.02 32.12
N ALA A 647 -0.78 0.49 31.81
CA ALA A 647 -1.16 0.06 30.46
C ALA A 647 -2.36 0.83 29.90
N LEU A 648 -2.11 1.58 28.81
CA LEU A 648 -3.09 2.38 28.07
C LEU A 648 -2.73 2.41 26.58
N ALA A 649 -3.61 1.86 25.74
CA ALA A 649 -3.50 1.94 24.28
C ALA A 649 -4.79 2.44 23.64
N ALA A 650 -4.67 2.87 22.40
CA ALA A 650 -5.79 3.14 21.50
C ALA A 650 -5.55 2.46 20.15
N VAL A 651 -6.62 2.20 19.41
CA VAL A 651 -6.58 1.72 18.02
C VAL A 651 -7.86 2.15 17.31
N ARG A 652 -7.82 2.53 16.02
CA ARG A 652 -9.05 2.92 15.31
C ARG A 652 -9.97 1.71 15.12
N HIS A 653 -11.26 1.87 15.39
CA HIS A 653 -12.30 0.88 15.13
C HIS A 653 -12.33 0.46 13.64
N VAL A 654 -12.80 -0.75 13.34
CA VAL A 654 -12.77 -1.31 11.96
C VAL A 654 -13.59 -0.48 10.96
N ASN A 655 -14.70 0.13 11.37
CA ASN A 655 -15.51 1.02 10.51
C ASN A 655 -14.83 2.37 10.18
N GLY A 656 -13.71 2.71 10.83
CA GLY A 656 -12.98 3.95 10.62
C GLY A 656 -13.54 5.19 11.31
N GLU A 657 -14.67 5.11 12.03
CA GLU A 657 -15.43 6.25 12.61
C GLU A 657 -15.16 6.50 14.11
N GLY A 658 -14.35 5.67 14.76
CA GLY A 658 -14.03 5.81 16.19
C GLY A 658 -12.72 5.13 16.58
N TYR A 659 -12.37 5.21 17.85
CA TYR A 659 -11.23 4.52 18.45
C TYR A 659 -11.71 3.62 19.59
N TRP A 660 -11.16 2.41 19.66
CA TRP A 660 -11.11 1.64 20.89
C TRP A 660 -10.02 2.25 21.79
N ILE A 661 -10.38 2.59 23.02
CA ILE A 661 -9.46 2.85 24.13
C ILE A 661 -9.40 1.58 24.98
N ILE A 662 -8.20 1.05 25.20
CA ILE A 662 -7.97 -0.17 25.97
C ILE A 662 -7.15 0.17 27.21
N MET A 663 -7.68 -0.18 28.38
CA MET A 663 -7.04 0.01 29.68
C MET A 663 -7.03 -1.31 30.46
N TYR A 664 -5.94 -1.61 31.17
CA TYR A 664 -5.82 -2.85 31.95
C TYR A 664 -5.91 -2.59 33.46
N SER A 665 -6.78 -3.34 34.14
CA SER A 665 -6.86 -3.39 35.60
C SER A 665 -6.00 -4.52 36.16
N ASN A 666 -4.86 -4.14 36.73
CA ASN A 666 -3.96 -5.07 37.45
C ASN A 666 -4.65 -5.79 38.62
N ARG A 667 -5.71 -5.20 39.17
CA ARG A 667 -6.42 -5.74 40.34
C ARG A 667 -7.33 -6.91 40.01
N PHE A 668 -7.91 -6.90 38.81
CA PHE A 668 -8.90 -7.87 38.36
C PHE A 668 -8.39 -8.74 37.19
N SER A 669 -7.22 -8.41 36.64
CA SER A 669 -6.67 -9.01 35.42
C SER A 669 -7.64 -8.87 34.23
N THR A 670 -8.20 -7.67 34.10
CA THR A 670 -9.27 -7.33 33.16
C THR A 670 -8.80 -6.24 32.20
N PHE A 671 -8.98 -6.48 30.90
CA PHE A 671 -8.98 -5.43 29.89
C PHE A 671 -10.37 -4.80 29.84
N HIS A 672 -10.42 -3.49 30.04
CA HIS A 672 -11.59 -2.65 29.84
C HIS A 672 -11.44 -1.92 28.51
N THR A 673 -12.46 -1.99 27.68
CA THR A 673 -12.50 -1.32 26.39
C THR A 673 -13.59 -0.27 26.35
N PHE A 674 -13.32 0.84 25.68
CA PHE A 674 -14.29 1.91 25.46
C PHE A 674 -14.25 2.32 23.99
N LEU A 675 -15.41 2.37 23.34
CA LEU A 675 -15.55 2.98 22.03
C LEU A 675 -15.68 4.49 22.20
N VAL A 676 -14.93 5.25 21.40
CA VAL A 676 -14.90 6.72 21.46
C VAL A 676 -14.91 7.28 20.03
N SER A 677 -15.97 8.01 19.71
CA SER A 677 -16.17 8.69 18.42
C SER A 677 -16.75 10.10 18.63
N GLY A 678 -16.99 10.84 17.55
CA GLY A 678 -17.71 12.11 17.59
C GLY A 678 -19.14 11.98 18.13
N SER A 679 -19.82 10.84 17.94
CA SER A 679 -21.16 10.61 18.51
C SER A 679 -21.14 10.42 20.02
N SER A 680 -20.00 10.02 20.58
CA SER A 680 -19.78 9.90 22.03
C SER A 680 -19.72 11.27 22.74
N PHE A 681 -19.62 12.39 22.00
CA PHE A 681 -19.63 13.74 22.55
C PHE A 681 -21.00 14.43 22.37
N ASP A 682 -21.88 14.28 23.36
CA ASP A 682 -23.22 14.88 23.36
C ASP A 682 -23.34 16.02 24.37
N GLN A 683 -24.06 17.09 24.00
CA GLN A 683 -24.36 18.26 24.84
C GLN A 683 -23.15 18.88 25.58
N GLY A 684 -21.95 18.80 24.99
CA GLY A 684 -20.72 19.33 25.58
C GLY A 684 -20.07 18.41 26.62
N ARG A 685 -20.40 17.12 26.62
CA ARG A 685 -19.87 16.11 27.54
C ARG A 685 -19.44 14.87 26.75
N LEU A 686 -18.25 14.34 27.05
CA LEU A 686 -17.87 13.02 26.55
C LEU A 686 -18.55 11.93 27.38
N VAL A 687 -19.22 11.00 26.70
CA VAL A 687 -19.81 9.79 27.27
C VAL A 687 -19.05 8.61 26.70
N LEU A 688 -18.21 7.97 27.52
CA LEU A 688 -17.47 6.78 27.09
C LEU A 688 -18.44 5.61 26.90
N GLU A 689 -18.46 5.03 25.70
CA GLU A 689 -19.31 3.89 25.37
C GLU A 689 -18.57 2.60 25.77
N PRO A 690 -19.02 1.84 26.79
CA PRO A 690 -18.30 0.68 27.26
C PRO A 690 -18.37 -0.47 26.24
N GLY A 691 -17.20 -0.99 25.87
CA GLY A 691 -17.05 -2.25 25.17
C GLY A 691 -17.07 -3.46 26.13
N PRO A 692 -16.73 -4.66 25.64
CA PRO A 692 -16.70 -5.86 26.45
C PRO A 692 -15.44 -5.95 27.34
N ASP A 693 -15.67 -6.14 28.64
CA ASP A 693 -14.63 -6.47 29.62
C ASP A 693 -14.09 -7.89 29.37
N SER A 694 -12.77 -8.02 29.21
CA SER A 694 -12.10 -9.30 28.95
C SER A 694 -11.19 -9.66 30.13
N THR A 695 -11.55 -10.69 30.92
CA THR A 695 -10.86 -11.04 32.19
C THR A 695 -10.17 -12.40 32.11
N PHE A 696 -8.92 -12.47 32.57
CA PHE A 696 -8.08 -13.67 32.47
C PHE A 696 -7.38 -14.02 33.78
N ASP A 697 -7.28 -15.31 34.12
CA ASP A 697 -6.37 -15.80 35.15
C ASP A 697 -4.97 -15.98 34.54
N LEU A 698 -4.21 -14.87 34.48
CA LEU A 698 -2.87 -14.88 33.90
C LEU A 698 -1.81 -15.54 34.80
N GLY A 699 -2.12 -15.81 36.08
CA GLY A 699 -1.15 -16.35 37.05
C GLY A 699 -0.01 -15.41 37.45
N SER A 700 0.03 -14.18 36.91
CA SER A 700 1.01 -13.13 37.21
C SER A 700 0.63 -12.29 38.43
N THR A 701 1.64 -11.69 39.06
CA THR A 701 1.48 -10.65 40.11
C THR A 701 2.11 -9.32 39.72
N GLY A 702 2.66 -9.23 38.52
CA GLY A 702 3.33 -8.06 37.98
C GLY A 702 2.36 -6.96 37.62
N HIS A 703 2.79 -5.72 37.85
CA HIS A 703 2.10 -4.57 37.30
C HIS A 703 2.35 -4.47 35.80
N ALA A 704 1.31 -4.11 35.06
CA ALA A 704 1.41 -3.80 33.65
C ALA A 704 2.32 -2.59 33.43
N ALA A 705 3.32 -2.77 32.59
CA ALA A 705 4.27 -1.73 32.23
C ALA A 705 3.91 -1.09 30.87
N MET A 706 3.38 -1.88 29.93
CA MET A 706 3.05 -1.42 28.59
C MET A 706 2.06 -2.36 27.89
N ILE A 707 1.13 -1.79 27.09
CA ILE A 707 0.22 -2.52 26.21
C ILE A 707 0.30 -1.95 24.78
N ARG A 708 0.40 -2.81 23.77
CA ARG A 708 0.43 -2.41 22.34
C ARG A 708 -0.50 -3.31 21.52
N LEU A 709 -1.03 -2.77 20.43
CA LEU A 709 -1.65 -3.58 19.39
C LEU A 709 -0.77 -3.60 18.12
N SER A 710 -0.92 -4.65 17.34
CA SER A 710 -0.34 -4.70 15.99
C SER A 710 -1.02 -3.69 15.06
N PRO A 711 -0.33 -3.17 14.02
CA PRO A 711 -0.95 -2.25 13.06
C PRO A 711 -2.22 -2.76 12.35
N ASN A 712 -2.38 -4.08 12.12
CA ASN A 712 -3.63 -4.69 11.61
C ASN A 712 -4.69 -4.89 12.69
N LYS A 713 -4.39 -4.54 13.95
CA LYS A 713 -5.36 -4.58 15.06
C LYS A 713 -5.80 -5.99 15.45
N LEU A 714 -5.17 -7.05 14.94
CA LEU A 714 -5.56 -8.45 15.20
C LEU A 714 -4.82 -9.08 16.38
N ARG A 715 -3.79 -8.41 16.90
CA ARG A 715 -2.97 -8.86 18.02
C ARG A 715 -2.78 -7.74 19.04
N LEU A 716 -2.69 -8.14 20.30
CA LEU A 716 -2.44 -7.27 21.44
C LEU A 716 -1.36 -7.90 22.31
N ALA A 717 -0.31 -7.14 22.63
CA ALA A 717 0.76 -7.57 23.52
C ALA A 717 0.69 -6.79 24.84
N LEU A 718 0.89 -7.49 25.96
CA LEU A 718 0.92 -6.95 27.32
C LEU A 718 2.24 -7.32 27.99
N ALA A 719 3.00 -6.30 28.41
CA ALA A 719 4.12 -6.46 29.33
C ALA A 719 3.63 -6.32 30.78
N LEU A 720 3.76 -7.38 31.56
CA LEU A 720 3.72 -7.34 33.02
C LEU A 720 5.16 -7.48 33.53
N ASN A 721 5.52 -6.77 34.59
CA ASN A 721 6.90 -6.76 35.11
C ASN A 721 7.44 -8.13 35.57
N ASP A 722 6.61 -9.19 35.61
CA ASP A 722 7.00 -10.58 35.88
C ASP A 722 6.66 -11.57 34.74
N ASN A 723 5.98 -11.17 33.66
CA ASN A 723 5.67 -12.04 32.51
C ASN A 723 5.16 -11.27 31.28
N GLY A 724 5.26 -11.87 30.09
CA GLY A 724 4.72 -11.33 28.84
C GLY A 724 3.55 -12.16 28.29
N TYR A 725 2.58 -11.50 27.66
CA TYR A 725 1.45 -12.15 27.01
C TYR A 725 1.14 -11.54 25.64
N LEU A 726 0.79 -12.40 24.69
CA LEU A 726 0.21 -12.06 23.40
C LEU A 726 -1.25 -12.54 23.38
N PHE A 727 -2.14 -11.74 22.83
CA PHE A 727 -3.58 -12.00 22.72
C PHE A 727 -4.06 -11.76 21.30
N ASN A 728 -5.21 -12.34 20.96
CA ASN A 728 -6.01 -11.89 19.84
C ASN A 728 -6.80 -10.63 20.26
N PHE A 729 -7.04 -9.73 19.31
CA PHE A 729 -7.97 -8.61 19.46
C PHE A 729 -8.93 -8.58 18.28
N ASP A 730 -10.22 -8.40 18.56
CA ASP A 730 -11.24 -8.18 17.54
C ASP A 730 -11.50 -6.66 17.39
N PRO A 731 -11.07 -6.02 16.29
CA PRO A 731 -11.26 -4.58 16.09
C PRO A 731 -12.71 -4.17 15.79
N SER A 732 -13.63 -5.13 15.61
CA SER A 732 -15.07 -4.88 15.43
C SER A 732 -15.87 -4.89 16.73
N THR A 733 -15.47 -5.69 17.72
CA THR A 733 -16.18 -5.82 19.00
C THR A 733 -15.41 -5.28 20.20
N GLY A 734 -14.08 -5.10 20.09
CA GLY A 734 -13.22 -4.74 21.20
C GLY A 734 -12.87 -5.90 22.14
N ILE A 735 -13.21 -7.14 21.78
CA ILE A 735 -12.89 -8.32 22.60
C ILE A 735 -11.39 -8.62 22.55
N VAL A 736 -10.80 -8.91 23.71
CA VAL A 736 -9.49 -9.53 23.85
C VAL A 736 -9.70 -11.02 24.10
N SER A 737 -8.98 -11.92 23.43
CA SER A 737 -9.11 -13.37 23.60
C SER A 737 -7.77 -14.11 23.50
N GLU A 738 -7.79 -15.42 23.80
CA GLU A 738 -6.70 -16.37 23.54
C GLU A 738 -5.30 -15.93 24.05
N PRO A 739 -5.09 -15.86 25.37
CA PRO A 739 -3.78 -15.54 25.95
C PRO A 739 -2.73 -16.60 25.61
N VAL A 740 -1.68 -16.18 24.90
CA VAL A 740 -0.43 -16.90 24.70
C VAL A 740 0.62 -16.32 25.64
N GLU A 741 1.10 -17.13 26.58
CA GLU A 741 2.15 -16.77 27.53
C GLU A 741 3.54 -16.78 26.85
N LEU A 742 4.28 -15.68 26.93
CA LEU A 742 5.64 -15.54 26.38
C LEU A 742 6.73 -16.10 27.31
N ARG A 743 6.41 -16.36 28.60
CA ARG A 743 7.26 -17.03 29.61
C ARG A 743 8.59 -16.31 29.90
N MET A 744 8.55 -14.99 29.94
CA MET A 744 9.73 -14.15 30.23
C MET A 744 9.31 -12.84 30.91
N GLU A 745 10.11 -12.38 31.87
CA GLU A 745 9.93 -11.09 32.53
C GLU A 745 10.24 -9.96 31.52
N ILE A 746 9.22 -9.17 31.14
CA ILE A 746 9.35 -8.14 30.10
C ILE A 746 8.85 -6.76 30.55
N GLY A 747 9.48 -5.70 30.02
CA GLY A 747 9.21 -4.30 30.43
C GLY A 747 8.46 -3.48 29.39
N ALA A 748 8.80 -3.64 28.11
CA ALA A 748 8.19 -2.94 27.00
C ALA A 748 7.90 -3.92 25.85
N VAL A 749 6.91 -3.58 25.03
CA VAL A 749 6.47 -4.34 23.85
C VAL A 749 6.29 -3.37 22.68
N GLU A 750 6.66 -3.78 21.47
CA GLU A 750 6.28 -3.05 20.25
C GLU A 750 6.24 -3.99 19.04
N PHE A 751 5.27 -3.81 18.15
CA PHE A 751 5.16 -4.61 16.92
C PHE A 751 5.96 -3.98 15.75
N SER A 752 6.44 -4.79 14.81
CA SER A 752 6.99 -4.27 13.55
C SER A 752 5.93 -3.52 12.74
N HIS A 753 6.34 -2.55 11.92
CA HIS A 753 5.43 -1.79 11.05
C HIS A 753 4.65 -2.69 10.08
N ASP A 754 5.23 -3.82 9.68
CA ASP A 754 4.65 -4.81 8.77
C ASP A 754 3.98 -6.00 9.47
N CYS A 755 3.96 -6.01 10.81
CA CYS A 755 3.25 -6.96 11.66
C CYS A 755 3.77 -8.41 11.66
N LYS A 756 4.96 -8.64 11.06
CA LYS A 756 5.63 -9.95 11.10
C LYS A 756 6.29 -10.24 12.45
N TYR A 757 6.69 -9.21 13.19
CA TYR A 757 7.48 -9.36 14.41
C TYR A 757 6.89 -8.63 15.62
N LEU A 758 7.17 -9.15 16.81
CA LEU A 758 6.96 -8.50 18.10
C LEU A 758 8.31 -8.38 18.81
N TYR A 759 8.70 -7.17 19.17
CA TYR A 759 9.89 -6.89 19.99
C TYR A 759 9.46 -6.75 21.44
N VAL A 760 10.24 -7.34 22.35
CA VAL A 760 10.06 -7.21 23.79
C VAL A 760 11.39 -6.93 24.48
N THR A 761 11.40 -6.10 25.51
CA THR A 761 12.58 -5.92 26.37
C THR A 761 12.55 -6.93 27.51
N ARG A 762 13.61 -7.71 27.71
CA ARG A 762 13.67 -8.82 28.67
C ARG A 762 14.63 -8.51 29.83
N ALA A 763 14.27 -8.93 31.04
CA ALA A 763 15.16 -8.88 32.20
C ALA A 763 16.38 -9.81 32.02
N GLU A 764 17.53 -9.44 32.60
CA GLU A 764 18.70 -10.32 32.62
C GLU A 764 18.46 -11.53 33.55
N ASP A 765 18.95 -12.72 33.18
CA ASP A 765 18.71 -13.97 33.90
C ASP A 765 19.02 -13.87 35.41
N GLY A 766 17.96 -13.91 36.23
CA GLY A 766 18.04 -13.82 37.69
C GLY A 766 18.14 -12.40 38.27
N ALA A 767 18.11 -11.36 37.44
CA ALA A 767 18.03 -9.96 37.84
C ALA A 767 16.59 -9.45 37.79
N LYS A 768 16.02 -9.09 38.95
CA LYS A 768 14.63 -8.60 39.08
C LYS A 768 14.42 -7.13 38.66
N THR A 769 15.41 -6.51 38.05
CA THR A 769 15.46 -5.07 37.74
C THR A 769 16.44 -4.83 36.60
N GLY A 770 16.04 -4.06 35.59
CA GLY A 770 16.86 -3.75 34.43
C GLY A 770 16.56 -4.69 33.25
N PHE A 771 15.65 -4.27 32.37
CA PHE A 771 15.37 -4.95 31.11
C PHE A 771 16.52 -4.65 30.15
N LYS A 772 17.54 -5.51 30.12
CA LYS A 772 18.79 -5.24 29.38
C LYS A 772 18.85 -5.86 28.00
N ASP A 773 18.13 -6.95 27.78
CA ASP A 773 18.10 -7.66 26.51
C ASP A 773 16.87 -7.25 25.70
N LEU A 774 16.97 -7.36 24.38
CA LEU A 774 15.90 -7.14 23.41
C LEU A 774 15.67 -8.45 22.66
N VAL A 775 14.44 -8.95 22.67
CA VAL A 775 14.04 -10.22 22.07
C VAL A 775 13.02 -9.95 20.98
N ARG A 776 13.16 -10.64 19.84
CA ARG A 776 12.25 -10.58 18.70
C ARG A 776 11.50 -11.91 18.58
N PHE A 777 10.18 -11.85 18.48
CA PHE A 777 9.33 -12.98 18.13
C PHE A 777 8.90 -12.90 16.68
N ASN A 778 8.96 -14.02 15.94
CA ASN A 778 8.34 -14.14 14.62
C ASN A 778 6.87 -14.58 14.77
N LEU A 779 5.94 -13.74 14.33
CA LEU A 779 4.50 -13.94 14.43
C LEU A 779 3.92 -14.75 13.25
N LEU A 780 4.73 -15.06 12.24
CA LEU A 780 4.32 -15.85 11.07
C LEU A 780 4.54 -17.36 11.25
N VAL A 781 5.11 -17.79 12.38
CA VAL A 781 5.42 -19.19 12.68
C VAL A 781 4.79 -19.61 14.00
N TRP A 782 4.41 -20.89 14.10
CA TRP A 782 3.90 -21.49 15.32
C TRP A 782 4.60 -22.83 15.59
N PRO A 783 5.10 -23.12 16.82
CA PRO A 783 5.10 -22.23 17.99
C PRO A 783 5.92 -20.94 17.76
N LEU A 784 5.64 -19.89 18.53
CA LEU A 784 6.33 -18.61 18.42
C LEU A 784 7.85 -18.80 18.58
N ASP A 785 8.60 -18.44 17.54
CA ASP A 785 10.06 -18.47 17.56
C ASP A 785 10.61 -17.19 18.19
N ALA A 786 11.49 -17.33 19.17
CA ALA A 786 11.99 -16.25 20.02
C ALA A 786 13.51 -16.12 19.88
N GLN A 787 13.96 -14.98 19.37
CA GLN A 787 15.36 -14.71 19.04
C GLN A 787 15.92 -13.57 19.89
N ASP A 788 17.07 -13.79 20.53
CA ASP A 788 17.87 -12.70 21.11
C ASP A 788 18.30 -11.75 19.97
N PHE A 789 17.86 -10.50 20.04
CA PHE A 789 17.94 -9.54 18.94
C PHE A 789 18.86 -8.35 19.24
N GLY A 790 19.04 -8.00 20.51
CA GLY A 790 19.93 -6.92 20.94
C GLY A 790 20.13 -6.87 22.44
N ARG A 791 21.02 -5.99 22.90
CA ARG A 791 21.28 -5.75 24.33
C ARG A 791 21.83 -4.34 24.55
N THR A 792 21.47 -3.70 25.67
CA THR A 792 21.98 -2.38 26.03
C THR A 792 23.15 -2.40 27.00
N GLU A 793 24.07 -1.45 26.82
CA GLU A 793 25.10 -1.12 27.81
C GLU A 793 24.51 -0.31 28.99
N ALA A 794 23.42 0.42 28.77
CA ALA A 794 22.69 1.24 29.76
C ALA A 794 22.19 0.44 30.98
N ALA A 795 21.64 1.10 32.01
CA ALA A 795 21.12 0.37 33.19
C ALA A 795 19.90 -0.52 32.83
N GLY A 796 19.14 -0.14 31.80
CA GLY A 796 18.08 -0.94 31.19
C GLY A 796 17.35 -0.16 30.10
N PHE A 797 16.42 -0.82 29.41
CA PHE A 797 15.48 -0.22 28.49
C PHE A 797 14.24 0.34 29.20
N GLY A 798 13.68 1.40 28.63
CA GLY A 798 12.35 1.92 28.93
C GLY A 798 11.32 1.54 27.86
N ALA A 799 10.42 2.47 27.57
CA ALA A 799 9.40 2.34 26.54
C ALA A 799 10.00 2.14 25.13
N MET A 800 9.23 1.49 24.28
CA MET A 800 9.47 1.37 22.84
C MET A 800 8.36 2.10 22.08
N GLN A 801 8.67 2.66 20.90
CA GLN A 801 7.67 3.32 20.07
C GLN A 801 8.05 3.25 18.58
N ARG A 802 7.13 2.80 17.73
CA ARG A 802 7.24 2.96 16.26
C ARG A 802 7.25 4.44 15.86
N ALA A 803 8.21 4.84 15.05
CA ALA A 803 8.36 6.20 14.53
C ALA A 803 7.95 6.33 13.04
N PRO A 804 7.54 7.55 12.60
CA PRO A 804 7.14 7.81 11.22
C PRO A 804 8.24 7.54 10.19
N ASP A 805 9.51 7.64 10.55
CA ASP A 805 10.65 7.35 9.67
C ASP A 805 10.75 5.87 9.25
N GLY A 806 10.12 4.95 9.99
CA GLY A 806 10.17 3.50 9.76
C GLY A 806 11.03 2.74 10.77
N ASN A 807 11.57 3.41 11.79
CA ASN A 807 12.33 2.82 12.88
C ASN A 807 11.45 2.57 14.12
N ILE A 808 11.93 1.75 15.05
CA ILE A 808 11.40 1.70 16.43
C ILE A 808 12.48 2.27 17.35
N TYR A 809 12.13 3.31 18.11
CA TYR A 809 13.03 3.87 19.12
C TYR A 809 12.75 3.28 20.49
N VAL A 810 13.82 3.12 21.28
CA VAL A 810 13.83 2.50 22.61
C VAL A 810 14.50 3.45 23.59
N ALA A 811 13.80 3.82 24.66
CA ALA A 811 14.39 4.60 25.74
C ALA A 811 15.49 3.79 26.47
N ARG A 812 16.55 4.46 26.93
CA ARG A 812 17.70 3.85 27.60
C ARG A 812 17.97 4.57 28.92
N ASP A 813 18.06 3.84 30.02
CA ASP A 813 18.44 4.39 31.34
C ASP A 813 19.95 4.70 31.37
N SER A 814 20.32 5.78 30.69
CA SER A 814 21.69 6.31 30.55
C SER A 814 21.68 7.81 30.25
N ALA A 815 22.61 8.54 30.86
CA ALA A 815 22.80 9.98 30.63
C ALA A 815 23.85 10.26 29.52
N ASP A 816 23.93 9.39 28.51
CA ASP A 816 24.83 9.50 27.36
C ASP A 816 24.21 10.30 26.19
N GLY A 817 22.92 10.62 26.25
CA GLY A 817 22.20 11.35 25.21
C GLY A 817 21.66 10.49 24.08
N TYR A 818 21.64 9.16 24.18
CA TYR A 818 21.20 8.27 23.10
C TYR A 818 19.94 7.45 23.41
N LEU A 819 19.01 7.46 22.46
CA LEU A 819 17.99 6.42 22.31
C LEU A 819 18.58 5.21 21.57
N GLY A 820 18.12 4.01 21.92
CA GLY A 820 18.30 2.82 21.09
C GLY A 820 17.39 2.87 19.88
N ALA A 821 17.78 2.24 18.78
CA ALA A 821 16.98 2.18 17.56
C ALA A 821 17.00 0.78 16.94
N ILE A 822 15.82 0.24 16.62
CA ILE A 822 15.69 -0.86 15.67
C ILE A 822 15.47 -0.21 14.30
N THR A 823 16.44 -0.38 13.41
CA THR A 823 16.41 0.19 12.06
C THR A 823 16.03 -0.84 11.00
N SER A 824 15.49 -0.39 9.87
CA SER A 824 15.03 -1.28 8.77
C SER A 824 13.98 -2.32 9.20
N VAL A 825 13.06 -1.91 10.08
CA VAL A 825 12.04 -2.78 10.69
C VAL A 825 11.23 -3.55 9.64
N GLY A 826 11.13 -4.87 9.81
CA GLY A 826 10.41 -5.81 8.94
C GLY A 826 11.17 -6.23 7.66
N LYS A 827 12.46 -5.86 7.52
CA LYS A 827 13.27 -6.07 6.29
C LYS A 827 14.52 -6.92 6.57
N ASP A 828 15.14 -7.42 5.50
CA ASP A 828 16.29 -8.35 5.55
C ASP A 828 17.58 -7.77 6.16
N ARG A 829 17.62 -6.46 6.42
CA ARG A 829 18.73 -5.74 7.09
C ARG A 829 18.31 -5.10 8.42
N GLU A 830 17.30 -5.66 9.08
CA GLU A 830 16.86 -5.21 10.40
C GLU A 830 17.97 -5.38 11.44
N VAL A 831 18.30 -4.31 12.17
CA VAL A 831 19.35 -4.32 13.19
C VAL A 831 18.99 -3.43 14.37
N PHE A 832 19.32 -3.87 15.58
CA PHE A 832 19.29 -3.06 16.79
C PHE A 832 20.63 -2.33 17.00
N LEU A 833 20.53 -1.00 17.19
CA LEU A 833 21.64 -0.12 17.54
C LEU A 833 21.42 0.43 18.95
N ASP A 834 22.31 0.11 19.88
CA ASP A 834 22.20 0.61 21.26
C ASP A 834 22.37 2.13 21.33
N HIS A 835 23.32 2.68 20.57
CA HIS A 835 23.50 4.12 20.39
C HIS A 835 22.89 4.57 19.05
N GLY A 836 21.59 4.35 18.90
CA GLY A 836 20.88 4.51 17.61
C GLY A 836 20.60 5.95 17.20
N LEU A 837 20.12 6.79 18.11
CA LEU A 837 19.82 8.21 17.84
C LEU A 837 20.28 9.10 19.00
N HIS A 838 21.17 10.05 18.72
CA HIS A 838 21.59 11.07 19.68
C HIS A 838 20.57 12.21 19.78
N VAL A 839 20.13 12.52 20.99
CA VAL A 839 19.20 13.59 21.31
C VAL A 839 19.84 14.49 22.38
N GLU A 840 20.24 15.70 22.00
CA GLU A 840 20.91 16.62 22.92
C GLU A 840 20.01 16.94 24.12
N GLY A 841 20.52 16.67 25.34
CA GLY A 841 19.78 16.89 26.59
C GLY A 841 18.95 15.70 27.07
N TYR A 842 18.87 14.59 26.34
CA TYR A 842 18.30 13.34 26.88
C TYR A 842 19.16 12.81 28.04
N ASN A 843 18.51 12.52 29.16
CA ASN A 843 19.18 12.15 30.42
C ASN A 843 18.68 10.79 30.95
N GLY A 844 18.26 9.92 30.04
CA GLY A 844 17.90 8.54 30.33
C GLY A 844 16.48 8.33 30.85
N GLU A 845 15.58 9.28 30.64
CA GLU A 845 14.18 9.11 31.02
C GLU A 845 13.53 7.92 30.27
N PRO A 846 12.87 6.97 30.97
CA PRO A 846 12.38 5.74 30.35
C PRO A 846 11.11 5.90 29.51
N GLY A 847 10.41 7.03 29.59
CA GLY A 847 9.18 7.29 28.85
C GLY A 847 9.38 7.79 27.42
N LEU A 848 8.51 7.34 26.51
CA LEU A 848 8.36 7.86 25.15
C LEU A 848 6.90 8.30 24.90
N PRO A 849 6.61 9.06 23.82
CA PRO A 849 5.24 9.41 23.48
C PRO A 849 4.41 8.19 23.09
N ASN A 850 3.17 8.16 23.55
CA ASN A 850 2.23 7.09 23.32
C ASN A 850 1.20 7.52 22.26
N PHE A 851 1.14 6.78 21.15
CA PHE A 851 0.21 7.02 20.04
C PHE A 851 -0.78 5.84 19.88
N PRO A 852 -1.92 6.05 19.21
CA PRO A 852 -2.77 4.95 18.75
C PRO A 852 -1.96 3.98 17.89
N SER A 853 -2.17 2.68 18.12
CA SER A 853 -1.27 1.63 17.61
C SER A 853 -1.26 1.53 16.08
N ASP A 854 -2.33 1.96 15.42
CA ASP A 854 -2.46 2.01 13.96
C ASP A 854 -2.17 3.40 13.35
N MET A 855 -1.64 4.34 14.12
CA MET A 855 -1.23 5.66 13.62
C MET A 855 0.12 5.64 12.86
N VAL A 856 0.95 4.62 13.11
CA VAL A 856 2.27 4.43 12.47
C VAL A 856 2.48 2.96 12.16
N GLY A 857 2.77 2.66 10.89
CA GLY A 857 2.92 1.29 10.36
C GLY A 857 1.65 0.78 9.66
N VAL A 858 1.84 -0.08 8.67
CA VAL A 858 0.78 -0.72 7.88
C VAL A 858 1.26 -2.14 7.57
N CYS A 859 0.52 -3.17 8.00
CA CYS A 859 0.84 -4.53 7.60
C CYS A 859 0.66 -4.65 6.09
N LYS A 860 1.70 -5.09 5.38
CA LYS A 860 1.53 -5.48 3.98
C LYS A 860 0.78 -6.81 3.95
N THR A 861 -0.43 -6.80 3.39
CA THR A 861 -1.10 -8.04 2.99
C THR A 861 -0.23 -8.75 1.95
N LYS A 862 -0.01 -10.05 2.15
CA LYS A 862 0.32 -10.96 1.05
C LYS A 862 -0.97 -11.42 0.39
#